data_AF-A0A4S1ZA97-F1
#
_entry.id   AF-A0A4S1ZA97-F1
#
_cell.length_a   1.000
_cell.length_b   1.000
_cell.length_c   1.000
_cell.angle_alpha   90.00
_cell.angle_beta   90.00
_cell.angle_gamma   90.00
#
_symmetry.space_group_name_H-M   'P 1'
#
loop_
_entity.id
_entity.type
_entity.pdbx_description
1 polymer ?
#
loop_
_entity_poly.entity_id
_entity_poly.type
_entity_poly.pdbx_seq_one_letter_code
_entity_poly.pdbx_strand_id
1 'polypeptide(L)'
;MTIRRGLLAGMFMMTAFGAKAQNPIIQTCFTTDPAPMVHNGRVYLYTGHDEDNADFFWMQEWRVYSSADMVNWTDQGSPLAIEDFSWGDDRAWAPQCIERDGKFYFYVPLHSKLSGTMAIGVAVGDSPTGPFRDAIGKPLADGSWDYIDPTVFIDDDGQAYLYWGNPRVYYVKLNKDMISFDGEVQKIDMTVEGFGKLPNTPLAKDEKRGKTAYTEGPWVMKRNNKYFMLYAAGGIPEHIAYSQADTPVGPWKRMGKIMPLQGTGSFTNHCGVTDFKGHSYFFYHTGWLPKGGGFARSVAVEEFKYNPDGTFPIVNATREGVKPVGTLNPFQRVEAETIAFSEGVKTEQNKRTGVYVSDIHNGDYIKVREVDFSTAGANKPMCFKASLASALRGGTLEVRLDSIGGKQIATLTVGTTGGWENWRTYSADITEKVSGVHDVYFVFKGRKGVKLFNFDWWEISEKQQSDLAGTTRGIYTVPGNEYPRIDKENRAHFRVHAPQCSSMMVDICGKKYPMAKDADGNFTAITDPLVVGFHYYFLNIDGVSVVDPASETFFGCCREAGGIEVPEGKEGDYYRPQQGVAHGQVRSVSYYADSQKAFRRAMVYTPAEYEKGKKRYPVLYLQHGMGEDETGWSNQGCMQHIMDNLIASGECVPMIVVMESGDVKAPFVPRKGYDVNKERDMYGASFYDVILKDLIPMIDKTFRTKTDRNHRAMAGLSWGGHQTFHTVLPNMDKFAYLGTFSGALFGVDVKTCFNGIFSDAKKFNSEMKYMFMGCGSEEHFGTEKMAKELKALGIDVEFYESQGTHHEWLTWRRCFRRFVPHLFK
;
A
#
# COMPACT_ATOMS: atom_id res chain seq x y z
N MET A 1 9.45 -28.59 -77.93
CA MET A 1 8.88 -27.25 -77.67
C MET A 1 7.36 -27.37 -77.62
N THR A 2 6.80 -27.79 -76.48
CA THR A 2 5.34 -27.74 -76.24
C THR A 2 5.06 -27.89 -74.75
N ILE A 3 4.50 -26.84 -74.17
CA ILE A 3 4.10 -26.72 -72.76
C ILE A 3 2.78 -27.51 -72.58
N ARG A 4 2.75 -28.48 -71.66
CA ARG A 4 1.49 -29.08 -71.18
C ARG A 4 1.07 -28.37 -69.89
N ARG A 5 -0.04 -27.63 -69.98
CA ARG A 5 -0.80 -27.09 -68.85
C ARG A 5 -1.55 -28.22 -68.15
N GLY A 6 -1.35 -28.37 -66.84
CA GLY A 6 -2.24 -29.12 -65.96
C GLY A 6 -3.02 -28.15 -65.07
N LEU A 7 -4.34 -28.21 -65.13
CA LEU A 7 -5.24 -27.54 -64.18
C LEU A 7 -5.05 -28.13 -62.78
N LEU A 8 -4.89 -27.29 -61.76
CA LEU A 8 -5.22 -27.63 -60.37
C LEU A 8 -6.27 -26.64 -59.88
N ALA A 9 -7.44 -27.19 -59.52
CA ALA A 9 -8.52 -26.49 -58.87
C ALA A 9 -8.09 -26.10 -57.44
N GLY A 10 -8.01 -24.79 -57.17
CA GLY A 10 -7.81 -24.26 -55.82
C GLY A 10 -9.13 -24.24 -55.07
N MET A 11 -9.29 -25.16 -54.12
CA MET A 11 -10.39 -25.15 -53.15
C MET A 11 -10.07 -24.08 -52.10
N PHE A 12 -10.73 -22.92 -52.20
CA PHE A 12 -10.70 -21.89 -51.16
C PHE A 12 -11.48 -22.43 -49.95
N MET A 13 -10.79 -22.94 -48.93
CA MET A 13 -11.37 -23.06 -47.60
C MET A 13 -11.53 -21.65 -47.03
N MET A 14 -12.76 -21.13 -47.03
CA MET A 14 -13.14 -20.07 -46.11
C MET A 14 -13.06 -20.65 -44.70
N THR A 15 -12.07 -20.23 -43.91
CA THR A 15 -12.07 -20.39 -42.47
C THR A 15 -13.21 -19.54 -41.92
N ALA A 16 -14.32 -20.20 -41.57
CA ALA A 16 -15.37 -19.59 -40.77
C ALA A 16 -14.78 -19.23 -39.40
N PHE A 17 -14.53 -17.93 -39.18
CA PHE A 17 -14.37 -17.40 -37.83
C PHE A 17 -15.70 -17.64 -37.11
N GLY A 18 -15.76 -18.66 -36.26
CA GLY A 18 -16.89 -18.87 -35.36
C GLY A 18 -17.06 -17.62 -34.50
N ALA A 19 -18.17 -16.91 -34.69
CA ALA A 19 -18.53 -15.81 -33.82
C ALA A 19 -18.67 -16.35 -32.39
N LYS A 20 -17.86 -15.84 -31.46
CA LYS A 20 -17.95 -16.23 -30.04
C LYS A 20 -19.03 -15.37 -29.40
N ALA A 21 -19.99 -16.01 -28.74
CA ALA A 21 -21.07 -15.33 -28.03
C ALA A 21 -20.53 -14.45 -26.88
N GLN A 22 -21.13 -13.26 -26.69
CA GLN A 22 -20.91 -12.37 -25.57
C GLN A 22 -22.19 -12.07 -24.78
N ASN A 23 -23.36 -12.04 -25.43
CA ASN A 23 -24.64 -11.84 -24.73
C ASN A 23 -25.10 -13.15 -24.04
N PRO A 24 -25.67 -13.07 -22.82
CA PRO A 24 -25.86 -11.87 -21.98
C PRO A 24 -24.53 -11.31 -21.47
N ILE A 25 -24.39 -9.99 -21.31
CA ILE A 25 -23.09 -9.33 -21.03
C ILE A 25 -22.55 -9.56 -19.61
N ILE A 26 -23.41 -9.96 -18.67
CA ILE A 26 -23.05 -10.35 -17.30
C ILE A 26 -23.43 -11.81 -17.11
N GLN A 27 -22.51 -12.66 -16.62
CA GLN A 27 -22.77 -14.09 -16.38
C GLN A 27 -22.59 -14.53 -14.92
N THR A 28 -22.16 -13.63 -14.03
CA THR A 28 -21.90 -13.94 -12.61
C THR A 28 -23.16 -13.91 -11.74
N CYS A 29 -24.23 -13.25 -12.19
CA CYS A 29 -25.55 -13.26 -11.56
C CYS A 29 -26.64 -12.94 -12.60
N PHE A 30 -27.91 -13.09 -12.22
CA PHE A 30 -29.04 -12.76 -13.08
C PHE A 30 -29.37 -11.25 -12.97
N THR A 31 -29.14 -10.53 -14.05
CA THR A 31 -29.33 -9.06 -14.13
C THR A 31 -30.57 -8.72 -14.94
N THR A 32 -31.31 -7.69 -14.51
CA THR A 32 -32.54 -7.29 -15.18
C THR A 32 -32.68 -5.78 -15.34
N ASP A 33 -33.64 -5.36 -16.16
CA ASP A 33 -34.18 -4.01 -16.25
C ASP A 33 -33.06 -2.96 -16.42
N PRO A 34 -32.33 -3.04 -17.56
CA PRO A 34 -31.10 -2.31 -17.73
C PRO A 34 -31.33 -0.81 -17.93
N ALA A 35 -30.69 0.00 -17.07
CA ALA A 35 -30.66 1.45 -17.20
C ALA A 35 -29.21 1.95 -17.40
N PRO A 36 -28.79 2.18 -18.65
CA PRO A 36 -27.46 2.71 -18.94
C PRO A 36 -27.38 4.22 -18.71
N MET A 37 -26.24 4.69 -18.19
CA MET A 37 -25.91 6.10 -18.00
C MET A 37 -24.44 6.32 -18.39
N VAL A 38 -24.15 7.32 -19.22
CA VAL A 38 -22.78 7.69 -19.56
C VAL A 38 -22.28 8.79 -18.62
N HIS A 39 -21.12 8.59 -18.03
CA HIS A 39 -20.45 9.59 -17.22
C HIS A 39 -18.94 9.43 -17.30
N ASN A 40 -18.19 10.54 -17.45
CA ASN A 40 -16.72 10.58 -17.47
C ASN A 40 -16.05 9.49 -18.34
N GLY A 41 -16.53 9.32 -19.57
CA GLY A 41 -15.92 8.40 -20.54
C GLY A 41 -16.19 6.92 -20.27
N ARG A 42 -17.16 6.58 -19.41
CA ARG A 42 -17.62 5.22 -19.15
C ARG A 42 -19.15 5.13 -19.28
N VAL A 43 -19.63 3.93 -19.61
CA VAL A 43 -21.03 3.54 -19.41
C VAL A 43 -21.13 2.90 -18.04
N TYR A 44 -22.09 3.36 -17.24
CA TYR A 44 -22.56 2.71 -16.03
C TYR A 44 -23.90 2.06 -16.34
N LEU A 45 -24.08 0.81 -15.96
CA LEU A 45 -25.28 0.03 -16.21
C LEU A 45 -25.87 -0.36 -14.86
N TYR A 46 -27.02 0.23 -14.54
CA TYR A 46 -27.78 -0.08 -13.34
C TYR A 46 -28.79 -1.17 -13.68
N THR A 47 -28.93 -2.17 -12.81
CA THR A 47 -29.82 -3.31 -13.04
C THR A 47 -30.51 -3.72 -11.75
N GLY A 48 -31.66 -4.38 -11.86
CA GLY A 48 -32.14 -5.26 -10.79
C GLY A 48 -31.31 -6.55 -10.73
N HIS A 49 -31.46 -7.31 -9.65
CA HIS A 49 -30.84 -8.62 -9.44
C HIS A 49 -31.92 -9.68 -9.15
N ASP A 50 -32.22 -10.52 -10.14
CA ASP A 50 -33.08 -11.69 -9.95
C ASP A 50 -32.31 -12.76 -9.13
N GLU A 51 -32.91 -13.30 -8.08
CA GLU A 51 -32.28 -14.34 -7.26
C GLU A 51 -32.15 -15.70 -7.97
N ASP A 52 -31.12 -16.47 -7.62
CA ASP A 52 -30.90 -17.81 -8.18
C ASP A 52 -32.08 -18.75 -7.88
N ASN A 53 -32.64 -19.37 -8.93
CA ASN A 53 -33.80 -20.28 -8.86
C ASN A 53 -35.11 -19.62 -8.40
N ALA A 54 -35.26 -18.30 -8.55
CA ALA A 54 -36.49 -17.62 -8.24
C ALA A 54 -37.67 -18.12 -9.10
N ASP A 55 -38.84 -18.28 -8.47
CA ASP A 55 -40.12 -18.60 -9.14
C ASP A 55 -41.04 -17.36 -9.29
N PHE A 56 -40.52 -16.21 -8.86
CA PHE A 56 -41.11 -14.88 -8.94
C PHE A 56 -39.98 -13.84 -9.06
N PHE A 57 -40.31 -12.55 -9.16
CA PHE A 57 -39.33 -11.45 -9.21
C PHE A 57 -38.73 -11.15 -7.82
N TRP A 58 -38.01 -12.12 -7.25
CA TRP A 58 -37.27 -11.97 -6.00
C TRP A 58 -36.00 -11.18 -6.27
N MET A 59 -35.94 -9.96 -5.72
CA MET A 59 -34.80 -9.07 -5.82
C MET A 59 -34.65 -8.32 -4.50
N GLN A 60 -33.46 -8.38 -3.91
CA GLN A 60 -33.17 -7.74 -2.62
C GLN A 60 -32.40 -6.43 -2.79
N GLU A 61 -31.78 -6.22 -3.94
CA GLU A 61 -30.83 -5.14 -4.16
C GLU A 61 -30.66 -4.80 -5.64
N TRP A 62 -29.99 -3.66 -5.89
CA TRP A 62 -29.65 -3.20 -7.24
C TRP A 62 -28.15 -3.27 -7.50
N ARG A 63 -27.80 -3.79 -8.68
CA ARG A 63 -26.40 -3.91 -9.11
C ARG A 63 -26.00 -2.75 -10.02
N VAL A 64 -24.71 -2.43 -9.99
CA VAL A 64 -24.09 -1.48 -10.92
C VAL A 64 -22.92 -2.14 -11.62
N TYR A 65 -22.84 -1.96 -12.92
CA TYR A 65 -21.70 -2.36 -13.74
C TYR A 65 -21.12 -1.15 -14.45
N SER A 66 -19.85 -1.21 -14.85
CA SER A 66 -19.26 -0.14 -15.64
C SER A 66 -18.35 -0.66 -16.74
N SER A 67 -18.32 0.03 -17.89
CA SER A 67 -17.41 -0.30 -18.99
C SER A 67 -16.88 0.96 -19.67
N ALA A 68 -15.61 0.90 -20.12
CA ALA A 68 -15.01 1.92 -20.97
C ALA A 68 -14.94 1.50 -22.45
N ASP A 69 -15.26 0.26 -22.77
CA ASP A 69 -15.05 -0.35 -24.09
C ASP A 69 -16.26 -1.16 -24.59
N MET A 70 -17.35 -1.20 -23.81
CA MET A 70 -18.62 -1.91 -24.06
C MET A 70 -18.54 -3.44 -24.01
N VAL A 71 -17.36 -4.01 -23.81
CA VAL A 71 -17.17 -5.46 -23.82
C VAL A 71 -16.66 -5.98 -22.49
N ASN A 72 -15.80 -5.25 -21.79
CA ASN A 72 -15.32 -5.59 -20.45
C ASN A 72 -16.14 -4.79 -19.42
N TRP A 73 -16.94 -5.49 -18.63
CA TRP A 73 -17.80 -4.91 -17.60
C TRP A 73 -17.21 -5.19 -16.22
N THR A 74 -16.87 -4.12 -15.49
CA THR A 74 -16.50 -4.19 -14.08
C THR A 74 -17.76 -4.21 -13.24
N ASP A 75 -17.95 -5.27 -12.46
CA ASP A 75 -18.97 -5.36 -11.42
C ASP A 75 -18.64 -4.38 -10.28
N GLN A 76 -19.50 -3.38 -10.07
CA GLN A 76 -19.35 -2.37 -9.01
C GLN A 76 -20.08 -2.78 -7.73
N GLY A 77 -20.63 -4.00 -7.70
CA GLY A 77 -21.34 -4.51 -6.56
C GLY A 77 -22.77 -4.01 -6.50
N SER A 78 -23.31 -4.15 -5.30
CA SER A 78 -24.59 -3.59 -4.89
C SER A 78 -24.33 -2.35 -4.02
N PRO A 79 -24.48 -1.14 -4.58
CA PRO A 79 -24.30 0.09 -3.80
C PRO A 79 -25.59 0.55 -3.11
N LEU A 80 -26.71 -0.17 -3.28
CA LEU A 80 -28.01 0.13 -2.70
C LEU A 80 -28.88 -1.13 -2.60
N ALA A 81 -29.54 -1.33 -1.46
CA ALA A 81 -30.46 -2.44 -1.21
C ALA A 81 -31.79 -1.96 -0.60
N ILE A 82 -32.77 -2.87 -0.46
CA ILE A 82 -34.07 -2.55 0.16
C ILE A 82 -33.86 -2.01 1.59
N GLU A 83 -32.93 -2.58 2.34
CA GLU A 83 -32.66 -2.24 3.74
C GLU A 83 -32.15 -0.81 3.94
N ASP A 84 -31.65 -0.17 2.89
CA ASP A 84 -31.23 1.24 2.93
C ASP A 84 -32.43 2.21 2.97
N PHE A 85 -33.64 1.72 2.68
CA PHE A 85 -34.89 2.46 2.79
C PHE A 85 -35.71 1.97 3.98
N SER A 86 -35.76 2.74 5.06
CA SER A 86 -36.47 2.33 6.29
C SER A 86 -37.97 2.05 6.09
N TRP A 87 -38.55 2.65 5.04
CA TRP A 87 -39.95 2.48 4.64
C TRP A 87 -40.18 1.32 3.67
N GLY A 88 -39.13 0.75 3.06
CA GLY A 88 -39.19 -0.35 2.11
C GLY A 88 -39.05 -1.73 2.76
N ASP A 89 -39.64 -2.77 2.17
CA ASP A 89 -39.59 -4.15 2.68
C ASP A 89 -39.58 -5.28 1.63
N ASP A 90 -39.80 -5.00 0.34
CA ASP A 90 -39.77 -6.02 -0.73
C ASP A 90 -39.57 -5.37 -2.12
N ARG A 91 -39.23 -6.18 -3.13
CA ARG A 91 -39.25 -5.87 -4.57
C ARG A 91 -38.31 -4.75 -5.03
N ALA A 92 -37.00 -4.95 -4.95
CA ALA A 92 -36.01 -4.04 -5.54
C ALA A 92 -36.00 -4.07 -7.08
N TRP A 93 -37.04 -3.52 -7.71
CA TRP A 93 -37.29 -3.65 -9.16
C TRP A 93 -36.63 -2.54 -10.00
N ALA A 94 -36.77 -2.62 -11.32
CA ALA A 94 -36.24 -1.74 -12.37
C ALA A 94 -35.82 -0.31 -11.94
N PRO A 95 -34.52 -0.03 -11.74
CA PRO A 95 -34.08 1.27 -11.29
C PRO A 95 -33.59 2.15 -12.45
N GLN A 96 -33.45 3.46 -12.23
CA GLN A 96 -32.69 4.34 -13.13
C GLN A 96 -31.91 5.40 -12.36
N CYS A 97 -30.65 5.62 -12.74
CA CYS A 97 -29.81 6.67 -12.18
C CYS A 97 -29.56 7.80 -13.20
N ILE A 98 -29.45 9.03 -12.72
CA ILE A 98 -29.06 10.20 -13.52
C ILE A 98 -28.15 11.13 -12.73
N GLU A 99 -27.21 11.78 -13.41
CA GLU A 99 -26.33 12.79 -12.83
C GLU A 99 -26.92 14.20 -12.99
N ARG A 100 -26.80 15.01 -11.94
CA ARG A 100 -27.05 16.45 -11.98
C ARG A 100 -26.20 17.18 -10.96
N ASP A 101 -25.48 18.21 -11.41
CA ASP A 101 -24.69 19.12 -10.59
C ASP A 101 -23.67 18.41 -9.67
N GLY A 102 -23.03 17.35 -10.17
CA GLY A 102 -22.02 16.54 -9.47
C GLY A 102 -22.61 15.53 -8.48
N LYS A 103 -23.92 15.31 -8.49
CA LYS A 103 -24.62 14.30 -7.68
C LYS A 103 -25.32 13.27 -8.57
N PHE A 104 -25.48 12.07 -8.03
CA PHE A 104 -26.12 10.96 -8.73
C PHE A 104 -27.40 10.58 -8.00
N TYR A 105 -28.52 10.63 -8.72
CA TYR A 105 -29.86 10.38 -8.19
C TYR A 105 -30.36 9.05 -8.72
N PHE A 106 -30.47 8.07 -7.83
CA PHE A 106 -30.83 6.70 -8.16
C PHE A 106 -32.30 6.47 -7.79
N TYR A 107 -33.18 6.55 -8.79
CA TYR A 107 -34.61 6.34 -8.63
C TYR A 107 -34.92 4.84 -8.66
N VAL A 108 -35.67 4.39 -7.66
CA VAL A 108 -35.88 2.97 -7.41
C VAL A 108 -37.35 2.68 -7.07
N PRO A 109 -37.99 1.70 -7.71
CA PRO A 109 -39.28 1.19 -7.29
C PRO A 109 -39.11 0.06 -6.26
N LEU A 110 -39.85 0.13 -5.17
CA LEU A 110 -39.92 -0.91 -4.14
C LEU A 110 -41.25 -0.87 -3.38
N HIS A 111 -41.59 -1.95 -2.68
CA HIS A 111 -42.80 -2.02 -1.89
C HIS A 111 -42.68 -1.13 -0.64
N SER A 112 -43.73 -0.35 -0.35
CA SER A 112 -43.82 0.55 0.80
C SER A 112 -44.63 -0.07 1.93
N LYS A 113 -44.02 -0.17 3.12
CA LYS A 113 -44.71 -0.54 4.37
C LYS A 113 -45.79 0.47 4.78
N LEU A 114 -45.70 1.70 4.28
CA LEU A 114 -46.60 2.79 4.67
C LEU A 114 -47.95 2.66 3.97
N SER A 115 -47.93 2.35 2.67
CA SER A 115 -49.14 2.22 1.85
C SER A 115 -49.58 0.78 1.59
N GLY A 116 -48.68 -0.20 1.74
CA GLY A 116 -48.90 -1.59 1.33
C GLY A 116 -48.98 -1.77 -0.20
N THR A 117 -48.34 -0.86 -0.95
CA THR A 117 -48.30 -0.85 -2.42
C THR A 117 -46.89 -0.52 -2.91
N MET A 118 -46.67 -0.50 -4.23
CA MET A 118 -45.41 -0.04 -4.81
C MET A 118 -45.24 1.48 -4.64
N ALA A 119 -43.99 1.91 -4.54
CA ALA A 119 -43.61 3.29 -4.38
C ALA A 119 -42.31 3.60 -5.13
N ILE A 120 -42.14 4.87 -5.51
CA ILE A 120 -40.91 5.37 -6.11
C ILE A 120 -40.08 6.04 -5.00
N GLY A 121 -38.89 5.52 -4.75
CA GLY A 121 -37.86 6.11 -3.91
C GLY A 121 -36.79 6.83 -4.73
N VAL A 122 -35.96 7.61 -4.04
CA VAL A 122 -34.74 8.19 -4.62
C VAL A 122 -33.62 8.14 -3.59
N ALA A 123 -32.49 7.58 -4.00
CA ALA A 123 -31.24 7.66 -3.25
C ALA A 123 -30.27 8.65 -3.92
N VAL A 124 -29.39 9.25 -3.13
CA VAL A 124 -28.38 10.20 -3.62
C VAL A 124 -26.97 9.72 -3.30
N GLY A 125 -26.07 9.83 -4.27
CA GLY A 125 -24.65 9.50 -4.16
C GLY A 125 -23.74 10.59 -4.69
N ASP A 126 -22.48 10.55 -4.28
CA ASP A 126 -21.43 11.49 -4.71
C ASP A 126 -20.61 10.97 -5.89
N SER A 127 -20.91 9.76 -6.35
CA SER A 127 -20.28 9.11 -7.50
C SER A 127 -21.30 8.17 -8.19
N PRO A 128 -21.05 7.76 -9.46
CA PRO A 128 -21.95 6.85 -10.17
C PRO A 128 -21.99 5.43 -9.58
N THR A 129 -21.15 5.13 -8.59
CA THR A 129 -21.15 3.83 -7.89
C THR A 129 -21.45 4.01 -6.39
N GLY A 130 -21.91 5.20 -5.99
CA GLY A 130 -22.25 5.52 -4.61
C GLY A 130 -21.04 5.95 -3.76
N PRO A 131 -21.07 5.74 -2.43
CA PRO A 131 -22.18 5.12 -1.71
C PRO A 131 -23.48 5.93 -1.87
N PHE A 132 -24.59 5.23 -2.11
CA PHE A 132 -25.91 5.83 -2.14
C PHE A 132 -26.55 5.78 -0.75
N ARG A 133 -27.51 6.68 -0.51
CA ARG A 133 -28.34 6.71 0.70
C ARG A 133 -29.73 7.23 0.36
N ASP A 134 -30.76 6.75 1.05
CA ASP A 134 -32.11 7.32 0.94
C ASP A 134 -32.04 8.84 1.11
N ALA A 135 -32.43 9.59 0.07
CA ALA A 135 -32.25 11.02 0.03
C ALA A 135 -33.32 11.77 0.85
N ILE A 136 -34.44 11.11 1.18
CA ILE A 136 -35.62 11.75 1.76
C ILE A 136 -36.03 11.09 3.10
N GLY A 137 -35.83 9.79 3.25
CA GLY A 137 -36.30 9.00 4.39
C GLY A 137 -37.77 8.54 4.28
N LYS A 138 -38.38 8.73 3.11
CA LYS A 138 -39.76 8.32 2.75
C LYS A 138 -39.87 8.20 1.23
N PRO A 139 -40.93 7.55 0.71
CA PRO A 139 -41.21 7.56 -0.73
C PRO A 139 -41.27 8.97 -1.34
N LEU A 140 -40.76 9.10 -2.56
CA LEU A 140 -40.95 10.28 -3.40
C LEU A 140 -42.37 10.28 -4.01
N ALA A 141 -42.88 9.11 -4.41
CA ALA A 141 -44.28 8.87 -4.76
C ALA A 141 -44.77 7.54 -4.18
N ASP A 142 -45.98 7.50 -3.63
CA ASP A 142 -46.54 6.30 -2.97
C ASP A 142 -48.07 6.19 -3.18
N GLY A 143 -48.62 4.99 -2.95
CA GLY A 143 -50.06 4.74 -2.84
C GLY A 143 -50.70 4.04 -4.04
N SER A 144 -49.93 3.39 -4.91
CA SER A 144 -50.47 2.68 -6.07
C SER A 144 -49.60 1.49 -6.50
N TRP A 145 -50.23 0.38 -6.87
CA TRP A 145 -49.56 -0.74 -7.54
C TRP A 145 -49.03 -0.38 -8.93
N ASP A 146 -49.51 0.72 -9.50
CA ASP A 146 -48.99 1.21 -10.78
C ASP A 146 -47.57 1.80 -10.64
N TYR A 147 -47.03 2.02 -9.43
CA TYR A 147 -45.81 2.80 -9.19
C TYR A 147 -44.52 1.97 -9.31
N ILE A 148 -44.22 1.56 -10.54
CA ILE A 148 -43.00 0.82 -10.89
C ILE A 148 -42.27 1.46 -12.07
N ASP A 149 -41.03 1.04 -12.31
CA ASP A 149 -40.23 1.39 -13.49
C ASP A 149 -40.06 2.90 -13.71
N PRO A 150 -39.43 3.63 -12.76
CA PRO A 150 -39.13 5.03 -12.94
C PRO A 150 -38.16 5.25 -14.11
N THR A 151 -38.45 6.29 -14.91
CA THR A 151 -37.50 6.88 -15.84
C THR A 151 -37.37 8.37 -15.65
N VAL A 152 -36.13 8.85 -15.66
CA VAL A 152 -35.79 10.25 -15.42
C VAL A 152 -35.06 10.83 -16.62
N PHE A 153 -35.46 12.03 -17.00
CA PHE A 153 -34.95 12.73 -18.17
C PHE A 153 -34.76 14.21 -17.82
N ILE A 154 -33.61 14.78 -18.18
CA ILE A 154 -33.33 16.22 -18.07
C ILE A 154 -33.34 16.80 -19.48
N ASP A 155 -34.24 17.74 -19.71
CA ASP A 155 -34.39 18.41 -21.01
C ASP A 155 -33.30 19.47 -21.23
N ASP A 156 -33.17 19.95 -22.46
CA ASP A 156 -32.13 20.92 -22.87
C ASP A 156 -32.26 22.27 -22.14
N ASP A 157 -33.45 22.59 -21.61
CA ASP A 157 -33.70 23.79 -20.80
C ASP A 157 -33.36 23.60 -19.30
N GLY A 158 -32.90 22.41 -18.92
CA GLY A 158 -32.57 22.01 -17.55
C GLY A 158 -33.77 21.57 -16.71
N GLN A 159 -34.99 21.50 -17.26
CA GLN A 159 -36.14 20.91 -16.59
C GLN A 159 -35.99 19.40 -16.52
N ALA A 160 -36.07 18.85 -15.31
CA ALA A 160 -36.08 17.42 -15.09
C ALA A 160 -37.54 16.91 -15.03
N TYR A 161 -37.77 15.74 -15.63
CA TYR A 161 -39.04 15.04 -15.63
C TYR A 161 -38.81 13.61 -15.13
N LEU A 162 -39.72 13.14 -14.29
CA LEU A 162 -39.79 11.75 -13.83
C LEU A 162 -41.09 11.13 -14.36
N TYR A 163 -40.99 9.98 -14.99
CA TYR A 163 -42.11 9.17 -15.50
C TYR A 163 -42.06 7.78 -14.89
N TRP A 164 -43.19 7.08 -14.78
CA TRP A 164 -43.22 5.70 -14.29
C TRP A 164 -44.56 5.02 -14.63
N GLY A 165 -44.57 3.70 -14.60
CA GLY A 165 -45.75 2.93 -14.21
C GLY A 165 -46.24 1.81 -15.12
N ASN A 166 -47.14 0.98 -14.56
CA ASN A 166 -47.80 -0.16 -15.21
C ASN A 166 -49.27 -0.22 -14.74
N PRO A 167 -50.29 -0.31 -15.61
CA PRO A 167 -50.26 -0.22 -17.07
C PRO A 167 -50.41 1.23 -17.57
N ARG A 168 -50.32 2.23 -16.69
CA ARG A 168 -50.47 3.65 -17.02
C ARG A 168 -49.16 4.38 -16.81
N VAL A 169 -48.91 5.42 -17.62
CA VAL A 169 -47.76 6.29 -17.44
C VAL A 169 -48.15 7.51 -16.61
N TYR A 170 -47.48 7.68 -15.49
CA TYR A 170 -47.51 8.87 -14.65
C TYR A 170 -46.30 9.74 -15.00
N TYR A 171 -46.40 11.05 -14.77
CA TYR A 171 -45.27 11.94 -14.89
C TYR A 171 -45.36 13.13 -13.93
N VAL A 172 -44.21 13.70 -13.61
CA VAL A 172 -44.11 14.94 -12.82
C VAL A 172 -42.84 15.69 -13.18
N LYS A 173 -42.87 17.02 -13.04
CA LYS A 173 -41.66 17.84 -13.08
C LYS A 173 -40.93 17.72 -11.74
N LEU A 174 -39.61 17.59 -11.79
CA LEU A 174 -38.77 17.63 -10.60
C LEU A 174 -38.25 19.06 -10.37
N ASN A 175 -38.11 19.44 -9.10
CA ASN A 175 -37.32 20.60 -8.72
C ASN A 175 -35.83 20.34 -9.03
N LYS A 176 -35.02 21.40 -9.00
CA LYS A 176 -33.58 21.30 -9.25
C LYS A 176 -32.85 20.38 -8.27
N ASP A 177 -33.41 20.17 -7.07
CA ASP A 177 -32.86 19.27 -6.05
C ASP A 177 -33.00 17.78 -6.41
N MET A 178 -33.79 17.44 -7.45
CA MET A 178 -34.07 16.08 -7.93
C MET A 178 -34.77 15.17 -6.89
N ILE A 179 -35.14 15.69 -5.73
CA ILE A 179 -35.75 14.93 -4.63
C ILE A 179 -37.10 15.50 -4.20
N SER A 180 -37.62 16.48 -4.93
CA SER A 180 -38.96 17.03 -4.73
C SER A 180 -39.64 17.39 -6.05
N PHE A 181 -40.97 17.50 -6.03
CA PHE A 181 -41.78 17.78 -7.21
C PHE A 181 -42.05 19.28 -7.40
N ASP A 182 -42.03 19.70 -8.66
CA ASP A 182 -42.58 20.98 -9.12
C ASP A 182 -44.02 20.76 -9.63
N GLY A 183 -44.97 20.79 -8.70
CA GLY A 183 -46.39 20.55 -8.98
C GLY A 183 -46.88 19.15 -8.63
N GLU A 184 -48.05 18.79 -9.16
CA GLU A 184 -48.73 17.51 -8.87
C GLU A 184 -48.39 16.43 -9.90
N VAL A 185 -48.39 15.17 -9.47
CA VAL A 185 -48.27 14.00 -10.35
C VAL A 185 -49.43 13.98 -11.33
N GLN A 186 -49.10 13.92 -12.62
CA GLN A 186 -50.05 13.86 -13.73
C GLN A 186 -50.05 12.46 -14.37
N LYS A 187 -51.07 12.18 -15.19
CA LYS A 187 -51.15 10.97 -16.01
C LYS A 187 -51.02 11.35 -17.48
N ILE A 188 -50.25 10.57 -18.23
CA ILE A 188 -50.27 10.64 -19.70
C ILE A 188 -51.61 10.06 -20.19
N ASP A 189 -52.18 10.69 -21.22
CA ASP A 189 -53.37 10.17 -21.87
C ASP A 189 -53.05 8.89 -22.66
N MET A 190 -53.53 7.76 -22.17
CA MET A 190 -53.24 6.43 -22.72
C MET A 190 -54.16 6.13 -23.91
N THR A 191 -53.91 6.77 -25.05
CA THR A 191 -54.69 6.58 -26.28
C THR A 191 -54.18 5.42 -27.15
N VAL A 192 -55.07 4.84 -27.95
CA VAL A 192 -54.68 3.81 -28.95
C VAL A 192 -53.80 4.41 -30.05
N GLU A 193 -53.96 5.68 -30.40
CA GLU A 193 -53.09 6.37 -31.37
C GLU A 193 -51.67 6.57 -30.81
N GLY A 194 -51.57 6.89 -29.52
CA GLY A 194 -50.31 7.12 -28.84
C GLY A 194 -49.55 5.85 -28.49
N PHE A 195 -50.23 4.77 -28.10
CA PHE A 195 -49.57 3.56 -27.58
C PHE A 195 -49.95 2.27 -28.31
N GLY A 196 -50.83 2.37 -29.32
CA GLY A 196 -51.37 1.23 -30.08
C GLY A 196 -52.37 0.40 -29.31
N LYS A 197 -53.10 -0.46 -30.02
CA LYS A 197 -54.14 -1.30 -29.43
C LYS A 197 -53.56 -2.56 -28.80
N LEU A 198 -53.98 -2.91 -27.59
CA LEU A 198 -53.64 -4.18 -26.95
C LEU A 198 -54.18 -5.33 -27.82
N PRO A 199 -53.34 -6.32 -28.18
CA PRO A 199 -53.81 -7.51 -28.89
C PRO A 199 -54.80 -8.30 -28.02
N ASN A 200 -55.60 -9.18 -28.63
CA ASN A 200 -56.59 -9.99 -27.92
C ASN A 200 -55.92 -11.04 -27.02
N THR A 201 -55.50 -10.63 -25.83
CA THR A 201 -54.86 -11.44 -24.79
C THR A 201 -55.78 -11.56 -23.57
N PRO A 202 -55.51 -12.46 -22.61
CA PRO A 202 -56.25 -12.48 -21.34
C PRO A 202 -56.24 -11.11 -20.64
N LEU A 203 -55.15 -10.35 -20.77
CA LEU A 203 -55.00 -9.00 -20.23
C LEU A 203 -55.97 -8.00 -20.90
N ALA A 204 -56.35 -8.22 -22.15
CA ALA A 204 -57.33 -7.38 -22.85
C ALA A 204 -58.77 -7.56 -22.35
N LYS A 205 -59.02 -8.59 -21.52
CA LYS A 205 -60.31 -8.80 -20.86
C LYS A 205 -60.43 -8.03 -19.54
N ASP A 206 -59.34 -7.51 -19.01
CA ASP A 206 -59.37 -6.66 -17.81
C ASP A 206 -59.76 -5.23 -18.19
N GLU A 207 -61.02 -4.88 -17.97
CA GLU A 207 -61.55 -3.55 -18.26
C GLU A 207 -60.86 -2.44 -17.46
N LYS A 208 -60.23 -2.76 -16.31
CA LYS A 208 -59.53 -1.78 -15.47
C LYS A 208 -58.14 -1.41 -16.02
N ARG A 209 -57.51 -2.28 -16.82
CA ARG A 209 -56.16 -2.10 -17.38
C ARG A 209 -56.12 -1.04 -18.49
N GLY A 210 -57.18 -0.95 -19.30
CA GLY A 210 -57.23 -0.10 -20.49
C GLY A 210 -56.96 -0.87 -21.80
N LYS A 211 -57.07 -0.17 -22.94
CA LYS A 211 -57.06 -0.79 -24.28
C LYS A 211 -55.74 -0.62 -25.05
N THR A 212 -54.73 -0.01 -24.43
CA THR A 212 -53.44 0.28 -25.07
C THR A 212 -52.48 -0.88 -25.00
N ALA A 213 -51.59 -0.99 -25.98
CA ALA A 213 -50.56 -2.02 -26.00
C ALA A 213 -49.43 -1.78 -25.00
N TYR A 214 -49.31 -0.58 -24.41
CA TYR A 214 -48.37 -0.30 -23.34
C TYR A 214 -48.55 -1.30 -22.18
N THR A 215 -47.45 -1.83 -21.67
CA THR A 215 -47.42 -2.66 -20.46
C THR A 215 -46.71 -1.91 -19.34
N GLU A 216 -45.41 -1.61 -19.51
CA GLU A 216 -44.55 -1.04 -18.46
C GLU A 216 -43.22 -0.50 -19.03
N GLY A 217 -42.26 -0.19 -18.15
CA GLY A 217 -40.90 0.18 -18.50
C GLY A 217 -40.77 1.39 -19.41
N PRO A 218 -41.38 2.56 -19.08
CA PRO A 218 -41.20 3.74 -19.90
C PRO A 218 -39.73 4.13 -19.88
N TRP A 219 -39.14 4.40 -21.05
CA TRP A 219 -37.80 4.99 -21.20
C TRP A 219 -37.91 6.23 -22.05
N VAL A 220 -37.68 7.41 -21.44
CA VAL A 220 -37.86 8.70 -22.10
C VAL A 220 -36.52 9.29 -22.50
N MET A 221 -36.42 9.74 -23.76
CA MET A 221 -35.24 10.43 -24.26
C MET A 221 -35.61 11.48 -25.31
N LYS A 222 -34.70 12.42 -25.56
CA LYS A 222 -34.82 13.41 -26.63
C LYS A 222 -33.74 13.21 -27.69
N ARG A 223 -34.13 13.32 -28.95
CA ARG A 223 -33.20 13.30 -30.10
C ARG A 223 -33.76 14.14 -31.23
N ASN A 224 -32.93 14.96 -31.87
CA ASN A 224 -33.32 15.81 -33.01
C ASN A 224 -34.60 16.63 -32.74
N ASN A 225 -34.69 17.28 -31.58
CA ASN A 225 -35.86 18.06 -31.12
C ASN A 225 -37.18 17.28 -31.04
N LYS A 226 -37.11 15.96 -30.93
CA LYS A 226 -38.27 15.08 -30.73
C LYS A 226 -38.08 14.27 -29.45
N TYR A 227 -39.18 14.05 -28.74
CA TYR A 227 -39.20 13.19 -27.56
C TYR A 227 -39.64 11.81 -27.97
N PHE A 228 -38.98 10.80 -27.41
CA PHE A 228 -39.27 9.40 -27.63
C PHE A 228 -39.56 8.73 -26.28
N MET A 229 -40.61 7.93 -26.23
CA MET A 229 -40.92 7.05 -25.11
C MET A 229 -40.88 5.61 -25.64
N LEU A 230 -39.90 4.85 -25.19
CA LEU A 230 -39.78 3.43 -25.45
C LEU A 230 -40.44 2.69 -24.29
N TYR A 231 -41.02 1.51 -24.54
CA TYR A 231 -41.75 0.78 -23.51
C TYR A 231 -41.98 -0.68 -23.88
N ALA A 232 -42.15 -1.50 -22.84
CA ALA A 232 -42.65 -2.86 -22.97
C ALA A 232 -44.10 -2.85 -23.48
N ALA A 233 -44.40 -3.67 -24.47
CA ALA A 233 -45.68 -3.65 -25.16
C ALA A 233 -46.20 -5.05 -25.51
N GLY A 234 -47.51 -5.13 -25.73
CA GLY A 234 -48.21 -6.32 -26.22
C GLY A 234 -48.84 -7.19 -25.14
N GLY A 235 -48.71 -6.83 -23.86
CA GLY A 235 -49.00 -7.73 -22.74
C GLY A 235 -47.91 -8.80 -22.63
N ILE A 236 -48.25 -9.99 -22.13
CA ILE A 236 -47.29 -11.10 -21.97
C ILE A 236 -47.49 -12.12 -23.12
N PRO A 237 -46.44 -12.51 -23.86
CA PRO A 237 -45.06 -12.03 -23.77
C PRO A 237 -44.86 -10.63 -24.37
N GLU A 238 -43.84 -9.93 -23.86
CA GLU A 238 -43.55 -8.53 -24.17
C GLU A 238 -42.57 -8.34 -25.33
N HIS A 239 -42.79 -7.26 -26.09
CA HIS A 239 -41.87 -6.73 -27.11
C HIS A 239 -41.62 -5.25 -26.83
N ILE A 240 -40.54 -4.66 -27.35
CA ILE A 240 -40.29 -3.22 -27.15
C ILE A 240 -40.88 -2.42 -28.31
N ALA A 241 -41.74 -1.46 -27.97
CA ALA A 241 -42.31 -0.48 -28.88
C ALA A 241 -41.90 0.94 -28.47
N TYR A 242 -42.21 1.91 -29.33
CA TYR A 242 -41.94 3.30 -29.01
C TYR A 242 -42.93 4.26 -29.66
N SER A 243 -43.02 5.43 -29.03
CA SER A 243 -43.85 6.55 -29.43
C SER A 243 -43.03 7.83 -29.47
N GLN A 244 -43.50 8.80 -30.23
CA GLN A 244 -42.84 10.09 -30.45
C GLN A 244 -43.78 11.25 -30.11
N ALA A 245 -43.24 12.34 -29.59
CA ALA A 245 -43.95 13.57 -29.31
C ALA A 245 -43.10 14.82 -29.60
N ASP A 246 -43.78 15.97 -29.71
CA ASP A 246 -43.16 17.29 -29.87
C ASP A 246 -42.84 17.98 -28.53
N THR A 247 -43.45 17.51 -27.44
CA THR A 247 -43.20 18.00 -26.07
C THR A 247 -42.89 16.81 -25.16
N PRO A 248 -42.23 17.02 -24.00
CA PRO A 248 -41.89 15.93 -23.09
C PRO A 248 -43.13 15.20 -22.54
N VAL A 249 -44.31 15.82 -22.58
CA VAL A 249 -45.55 15.29 -22.01
C VAL A 249 -46.59 14.86 -23.06
N GLY A 250 -46.21 14.83 -24.34
CA GLY A 250 -47.11 14.45 -25.44
C GLY A 250 -47.72 15.64 -26.21
N PRO A 251 -48.82 15.44 -26.96
CA PRO A 251 -49.47 14.16 -27.20
C PRO A 251 -48.52 13.17 -27.90
N TRP A 252 -48.59 11.91 -27.50
CA TRP A 252 -47.75 10.84 -28.05
C TRP A 252 -48.38 10.25 -29.31
N LYS A 253 -47.53 9.89 -30.27
CA LYS A 253 -47.89 9.16 -31.48
C LYS A 253 -47.10 7.86 -31.55
N ARG A 254 -47.79 6.73 -31.69
CA ARG A 254 -47.12 5.43 -31.86
C ARG A 254 -46.32 5.40 -33.16
N MET A 255 -45.07 4.96 -33.09
CA MET A 255 -44.18 4.87 -34.25
C MET A 255 -44.01 3.44 -34.74
N GLY A 256 -43.62 2.51 -33.86
CA GLY A 256 -43.35 1.14 -34.28
C GLY A 256 -42.84 0.24 -33.17
N LYS A 257 -42.28 -0.91 -33.58
CA LYS A 257 -41.53 -1.81 -32.70
C LYS A 257 -40.05 -1.48 -32.85
N ILE A 258 -39.29 -1.58 -31.76
CA ILE A 258 -37.82 -1.59 -31.79
C ILE A 258 -37.36 -3.03 -31.75
N MET A 259 -37.85 -3.80 -30.79
CA MET A 259 -37.51 -5.21 -30.63
C MET A 259 -38.79 -6.05 -30.69
N PRO A 260 -39.08 -6.75 -31.80
CA PRO A 260 -40.20 -7.68 -31.91
C PRO A 260 -40.08 -8.87 -30.95
N LEU A 261 -41.17 -9.64 -30.82
CA LEU A 261 -41.14 -10.93 -30.12
C LEU A 261 -40.14 -11.87 -30.80
N GLN A 262 -39.23 -12.43 -30.01
CA GLN A 262 -38.18 -13.33 -30.46
C GLN A 262 -37.77 -14.27 -29.31
N GLY A 263 -37.06 -15.35 -29.63
CA GLY A 263 -36.70 -16.40 -28.67
C GLY A 263 -35.63 -16.02 -27.65
N THR A 264 -35.91 -15.04 -26.79
CA THR A 264 -34.99 -14.59 -25.72
C THR A 264 -35.05 -15.46 -24.47
N GLY A 265 -36.06 -16.33 -24.33
CA GLY A 265 -36.28 -17.11 -23.11
C GLY A 265 -36.86 -16.31 -21.94
N SER A 266 -37.09 -15.01 -22.09
CA SER A 266 -37.84 -14.17 -21.15
C SER A 266 -39.24 -13.88 -21.72
N PHE A 267 -40.26 -13.84 -20.86
CA PHE A 267 -41.61 -13.42 -21.24
C PHE A 267 -41.85 -11.92 -20.99
N THR A 268 -41.04 -11.27 -20.16
CA THR A 268 -40.96 -9.81 -20.03
C THR A 268 -39.86 -9.22 -20.91
N ASN A 269 -39.91 -7.91 -21.13
CA ASN A 269 -38.86 -7.16 -21.80
C ASN A 269 -38.78 -5.73 -21.24
N HIS A 270 -37.57 -5.25 -20.96
CA HIS A 270 -37.32 -3.90 -20.45
C HIS A 270 -36.14 -3.30 -21.20
N CYS A 271 -36.14 -2.00 -21.50
CA CYS A 271 -35.12 -1.40 -22.35
C CYS A 271 -34.43 -0.17 -21.76
N GLY A 272 -33.19 0.04 -22.18
CA GLY A 272 -32.43 1.27 -21.97
C GLY A 272 -31.61 1.62 -23.21
N VAL A 273 -31.39 2.91 -23.46
CA VAL A 273 -30.67 3.39 -24.65
C VAL A 273 -29.62 4.41 -24.25
N THR A 274 -28.40 4.26 -24.75
CA THR A 274 -27.36 5.29 -24.60
C THR A 274 -26.51 5.41 -25.85
N ASP A 275 -26.00 6.62 -26.09
CA ASP A 275 -24.93 6.87 -27.04
C ASP A 275 -23.59 6.86 -26.30
N PHE A 276 -22.59 6.15 -26.81
CA PHE A 276 -21.25 6.10 -26.22
C PHE A 276 -20.17 5.99 -27.29
N LYS A 277 -19.14 6.85 -27.20
CA LYS A 277 -18.00 6.90 -28.14
C LYS A 277 -18.38 6.93 -29.64
N GLY A 278 -19.49 7.60 -29.97
CA GLY A 278 -19.96 7.74 -31.35
C GLY A 278 -20.83 6.59 -31.86
N HIS A 279 -21.18 5.64 -31.00
CA HIS A 279 -22.07 4.51 -31.28
C HIS A 279 -23.34 4.60 -30.44
N SER A 280 -24.44 3.99 -30.91
CA SER A 280 -25.72 3.93 -30.20
C SER A 280 -26.02 2.50 -29.77
N TYR A 281 -26.43 2.32 -28.52
CA TYR A 281 -26.61 1.01 -27.90
C TYR A 281 -28.02 0.84 -27.35
N PHE A 282 -28.59 -0.35 -27.59
CA PHE A 282 -29.89 -0.77 -27.10
C PHE A 282 -29.70 -1.92 -26.11
N PHE A 283 -30.00 -1.66 -24.84
CA PHE A 283 -29.95 -2.65 -23.77
C PHE A 283 -31.33 -3.26 -23.55
N TYR A 284 -31.34 -4.55 -23.25
CA TYR A 284 -32.54 -5.32 -22.97
C TYR A 284 -32.21 -6.51 -22.06
N HIS A 285 -33.21 -7.26 -21.57
CA HIS A 285 -32.96 -8.49 -20.82
C HIS A 285 -33.42 -9.75 -21.58
N THR A 286 -32.89 -10.90 -21.18
CA THR A 286 -33.13 -12.22 -21.77
C THR A 286 -33.18 -13.30 -20.70
N GLY A 287 -33.67 -14.51 -20.99
CA GLY A 287 -33.60 -15.69 -20.12
C GLY A 287 -32.52 -16.67 -20.57
N TRP A 288 -31.36 -16.13 -20.97
CA TRP A 288 -30.38 -16.86 -21.79
C TRP A 288 -29.20 -17.46 -21.03
N LEU A 289 -28.95 -17.01 -19.79
CA LEU A 289 -27.97 -17.66 -18.92
C LEU A 289 -28.44 -19.07 -18.54
N PRO A 290 -27.51 -19.99 -18.19
CA PRO A 290 -27.88 -21.31 -17.67
C PRO A 290 -28.82 -21.19 -16.47
N LYS A 291 -29.91 -21.98 -16.47
CA LYS A 291 -31.02 -21.89 -15.50
C LYS A 291 -31.82 -20.58 -15.52
N GLY A 292 -31.56 -19.71 -16.51
CA GLY A 292 -32.31 -18.48 -16.73
C GLY A 292 -33.72 -18.72 -17.29
N GLY A 293 -34.53 -17.67 -17.24
CA GLY A 293 -35.92 -17.67 -17.70
C GLY A 293 -36.57 -16.31 -17.45
N GLY A 294 -37.90 -16.24 -17.44
CA GLY A 294 -38.62 -14.98 -17.22
C GLY A 294 -38.56 -14.41 -15.80
N PHE A 295 -38.13 -15.20 -14.81
CA PHE A 295 -37.87 -14.76 -13.42
C PHE A 295 -36.39 -14.81 -13.03
N ALA A 296 -35.52 -15.16 -13.99
CA ALA A 296 -34.08 -15.26 -13.82
C ALA A 296 -33.44 -14.71 -15.10
N ARG A 297 -33.50 -13.38 -15.22
CA ARG A 297 -33.18 -12.66 -16.45
C ARG A 297 -31.73 -12.22 -16.50
N SER A 298 -31.28 -11.77 -17.66
CA SER A 298 -29.88 -11.41 -17.90
C SER A 298 -29.79 -10.34 -18.96
N VAL A 299 -29.08 -9.25 -18.66
CA VAL A 299 -28.94 -8.12 -19.57
C VAL A 299 -28.11 -8.49 -20.79
N ALA A 300 -28.57 -8.04 -21.95
CA ALA A 300 -27.92 -8.13 -23.25
C ALA A 300 -27.92 -6.74 -23.92
N VAL A 301 -27.06 -6.57 -24.92
CA VAL A 301 -26.90 -5.29 -25.61
C VAL A 301 -26.67 -5.50 -27.11
N GLU A 302 -27.24 -4.60 -27.90
CA GLU A 302 -27.03 -4.50 -29.35
C GLU A 302 -26.57 -3.09 -29.73
N GLU A 303 -25.68 -3.00 -30.72
CA GLU A 303 -25.35 -1.73 -31.37
C GLU A 303 -26.37 -1.51 -32.51
N PHE A 304 -26.86 -0.28 -32.65
CA PHE A 304 -27.75 0.09 -33.75
C PHE A 304 -27.40 1.45 -34.34
N LYS A 305 -28.01 1.76 -35.48
CA LYS A 305 -27.99 3.10 -36.08
C LYS A 305 -29.42 3.57 -36.26
N TYR A 306 -29.70 4.80 -35.84
CA TYR A 306 -30.97 5.44 -36.14
C TYR A 306 -31.21 5.49 -37.66
N ASN A 307 -32.48 5.40 -38.04
CA ASN A 307 -32.90 5.63 -39.42
C ASN A 307 -32.59 7.09 -39.83
N PRO A 308 -32.51 7.39 -41.14
CA PRO A 308 -32.21 8.75 -41.60
C PRO A 308 -33.16 9.84 -41.09
N ASP A 309 -34.41 9.50 -40.77
CA ASP A 309 -35.43 10.39 -40.21
C ASP A 309 -35.34 10.54 -38.67
N GLY A 310 -34.34 9.94 -38.03
CA GLY A 310 -34.12 9.95 -36.59
C GLY A 310 -34.92 8.89 -35.82
N THR A 311 -35.69 8.04 -36.50
CA THR A 311 -36.46 6.98 -35.86
C THR A 311 -35.62 5.74 -35.54
N PHE A 312 -36.14 4.85 -34.70
CA PHE A 312 -35.45 3.60 -34.35
C PHE A 312 -35.60 2.54 -35.46
N PRO A 313 -34.53 1.77 -35.76
CA PRO A 313 -34.65 0.57 -36.59
C PRO A 313 -35.27 -0.59 -35.80
N ILE A 314 -35.50 -1.72 -36.49
CA ILE A 314 -35.66 -3.00 -35.80
C ILE A 314 -34.30 -3.46 -35.29
N VAL A 315 -34.24 -3.79 -34.00
CA VAL A 315 -33.09 -4.36 -33.29
C VAL A 315 -33.42 -5.80 -32.90
N ASN A 316 -32.65 -6.76 -33.43
CA ASN A 316 -32.82 -8.19 -33.13
C ASN A 316 -31.80 -8.64 -32.10
N ALA A 317 -32.20 -9.55 -31.22
CA ALA A 317 -31.33 -10.08 -30.17
C ALA A 317 -30.30 -11.04 -30.77
N THR A 318 -29.03 -10.87 -30.40
CA THR A 318 -27.92 -11.70 -30.87
C THR A 318 -27.18 -12.34 -29.70
N ARG A 319 -26.54 -13.48 -29.94
CA ARG A 319 -25.63 -14.09 -28.94
C ARG A 319 -24.27 -13.40 -28.98
N GLU A 320 -23.91 -12.83 -30.11
CA GLU A 320 -22.64 -12.19 -30.41
C GLU A 320 -22.42 -10.90 -29.61
N GLY A 321 -23.46 -10.10 -29.42
CA GLY A 321 -23.36 -8.80 -28.75
C GLY A 321 -22.59 -7.76 -29.56
N VAL A 322 -21.94 -6.83 -28.86
CA VAL A 322 -21.33 -5.63 -29.46
C VAL A 322 -19.83 -5.78 -29.73
N LYS A 323 -19.34 -4.94 -30.65
CA LYS A 323 -17.90 -4.79 -30.88
C LYS A 323 -17.28 -3.88 -29.81
N PRO A 324 -16.00 -4.10 -29.46
CA PRO A 324 -15.27 -3.23 -28.56
C PRO A 324 -15.07 -1.83 -29.16
N VAL A 325 -15.11 -0.81 -28.30
CA VAL A 325 -14.82 0.60 -28.63
C VAL A 325 -13.60 1.16 -27.87
N GLY A 326 -12.70 0.27 -27.48
CA GLY A 326 -11.47 0.58 -26.77
C GLY A 326 -10.65 -0.68 -26.48
N THR A 327 -9.43 -0.47 -25.97
CA THR A 327 -8.55 -1.52 -25.47
C THR A 327 -8.42 -1.44 -23.95
N LEU A 328 -8.09 -2.56 -23.33
CA LEU A 328 -7.80 -2.65 -21.90
C LEU A 328 -6.28 -2.60 -21.69
N ASN A 329 -5.82 -1.74 -20.78
CA ASN A 329 -4.41 -1.64 -20.41
C ASN A 329 -4.09 -2.64 -19.27
N PRO A 330 -3.23 -3.66 -19.49
CA PRO A 330 -2.87 -4.63 -18.47
C PRO A 330 -1.79 -4.11 -17.50
N PHE A 331 -1.17 -2.95 -17.77
CA PHE A 331 -0.03 -2.42 -17.00
C PHE A 331 -0.44 -1.54 -15.81
N GLN A 332 -1.65 -1.75 -15.32
CA GLN A 332 -2.23 -1.14 -14.14
C GLN A 332 -3.06 -2.20 -13.42
N ARG A 333 -3.45 -1.94 -12.17
CA ARG A 333 -4.42 -2.78 -11.48
C ARG A 333 -5.72 -2.86 -12.28
N VAL A 334 -6.18 -4.09 -12.52
CA VAL A 334 -7.47 -4.42 -13.12
C VAL A 334 -8.19 -5.35 -12.16
N GLU A 335 -9.39 -4.97 -11.75
CA GLU A 335 -10.22 -5.81 -10.89
C GLU A 335 -10.59 -7.12 -11.62
N ALA A 336 -10.57 -8.25 -10.90
CA ALA A 336 -10.84 -9.56 -11.47
C ALA A 336 -12.29 -9.68 -11.97
N GLU A 337 -13.20 -8.95 -11.34
CA GLU A 337 -14.59 -8.77 -11.73
C GLU A 337 -14.79 -7.78 -12.89
N THR A 338 -13.70 -7.33 -13.56
CA THR A 338 -13.75 -6.76 -14.91
C THR A 338 -13.76 -7.88 -15.92
N ILE A 339 -14.95 -8.23 -16.43
CA ILE A 339 -15.19 -9.46 -17.19
C ILE A 339 -15.90 -9.13 -18.51
N ALA A 340 -15.45 -9.74 -19.60
CA ALA A 340 -16.21 -9.78 -20.86
C ALA A 340 -17.02 -11.06 -21.02
N PHE A 341 -16.52 -12.17 -20.48
CA PHE A 341 -17.24 -13.43 -20.41
C PHE A 341 -16.72 -14.28 -19.26
N SER A 342 -17.61 -14.99 -18.57
CA SER A 342 -17.23 -15.98 -17.56
C SER A 342 -18.06 -17.26 -17.65
N GLU A 343 -17.46 -18.37 -17.23
CA GLU A 343 -18.13 -19.67 -17.09
C GLU A 343 -17.81 -20.26 -15.72
N GLY A 344 -18.86 -20.62 -14.97
CA GLY A 344 -18.76 -21.37 -13.70
C GLY A 344 -18.50 -20.55 -12.43
N VAL A 345 -18.21 -19.25 -12.54
CA VAL A 345 -17.88 -18.39 -11.39
C VAL A 345 -19.04 -17.48 -10.96
N LYS A 346 -18.93 -16.92 -9.75
CA LYS A 346 -19.80 -15.88 -9.20
C LYS A 346 -18.98 -14.65 -8.80
N THR A 347 -19.65 -13.56 -8.41
CA THR A 347 -19.03 -12.43 -7.71
C THR A 347 -19.61 -12.31 -6.30
N GLU A 348 -18.77 -11.99 -5.33
CA GLU A 348 -19.15 -11.70 -3.94
C GLU A 348 -18.61 -10.31 -3.57
N GLN A 349 -19.11 -9.71 -2.48
CA GLN A 349 -18.63 -8.41 -2.02
C GLN A 349 -18.55 -8.33 -0.49
N ASN A 350 -17.58 -7.55 0.01
CA ASN A 350 -17.52 -7.16 1.41
C ASN A 350 -16.92 -5.75 1.57
N LYS A 351 -17.08 -5.14 2.75
CA LYS A 351 -16.60 -3.77 3.02
C LYS A 351 -15.07 -3.61 2.98
N ARG A 352 -14.31 -4.68 3.14
CA ARG A 352 -12.84 -4.64 3.26
C ARG A 352 -12.14 -4.74 1.90
N THR A 353 -12.62 -5.62 1.04
CA THR A 353 -12.02 -5.94 -0.26
C THR A 353 -12.71 -5.21 -1.41
N GLY A 354 -14.01 -4.96 -1.29
CA GLY A 354 -14.84 -4.59 -2.43
C GLY A 354 -15.47 -5.84 -3.05
N VAL A 355 -15.63 -5.85 -4.37
CA VAL A 355 -16.11 -7.00 -5.14
C VAL A 355 -14.93 -7.91 -5.46
N TYR A 356 -15.18 -9.20 -5.61
CA TYR A 356 -14.18 -10.15 -6.08
C TYR A 356 -14.86 -11.36 -6.74
N VAL A 357 -14.13 -12.05 -7.61
CA VAL A 357 -14.58 -13.29 -8.24
C VAL A 357 -14.50 -14.44 -7.23
N SER A 358 -15.59 -15.18 -7.12
CA SER A 358 -15.77 -16.28 -6.17
C SER A 358 -16.34 -17.52 -6.85
N ASP A 359 -16.64 -18.53 -6.04
CA ASP A 359 -17.14 -19.85 -6.46
C ASP A 359 -16.33 -20.53 -7.58
N ILE A 360 -15.01 -20.29 -7.58
CA ILE A 360 -14.10 -20.80 -8.60
C ILE A 360 -13.85 -22.30 -8.40
N HIS A 361 -14.13 -23.11 -9.42
CA HIS A 361 -13.88 -24.55 -9.49
C HIS A 361 -12.94 -24.92 -10.64
N ASN A 362 -12.55 -26.20 -10.68
CA ASN A 362 -11.71 -26.72 -11.76
C ASN A 362 -12.46 -26.69 -13.11
N GLY A 363 -11.91 -25.99 -14.09
CA GLY A 363 -12.43 -25.89 -15.45
C GLY A 363 -13.10 -24.55 -15.75
N ASP A 364 -13.43 -23.80 -14.70
CA ASP A 364 -14.00 -22.47 -14.81
C ASP A 364 -12.98 -21.49 -15.42
N TYR A 365 -13.48 -20.39 -15.96
CA TYR A 365 -12.63 -19.33 -16.48
C TYR A 365 -13.36 -17.98 -16.52
N ILE A 366 -12.56 -16.91 -16.50
CA ILE A 366 -13.00 -15.58 -16.92
C ILE A 366 -12.16 -15.12 -18.12
N LYS A 367 -12.75 -14.24 -18.92
CA LYS A 367 -12.15 -13.66 -20.13
C LYS A 367 -12.26 -12.14 -20.09
N VAL A 368 -11.17 -11.47 -20.42
CA VAL A 368 -11.13 -10.05 -20.79
C VAL A 368 -10.76 -9.92 -22.27
N ARG A 369 -11.31 -8.90 -22.94
CA ARG A 369 -11.14 -8.66 -24.38
C ARG A 369 -10.26 -7.46 -24.67
N GLU A 370 -9.62 -7.48 -25.83
CA GLU A 370 -8.83 -6.36 -26.37
C GLU A 370 -7.76 -5.81 -25.41
N VAL A 371 -7.03 -6.71 -24.74
CA VAL A 371 -5.93 -6.34 -23.85
C VAL A 371 -4.71 -5.95 -24.67
N ASP A 372 -4.27 -4.70 -24.52
CA ASP A 372 -3.22 -4.12 -25.34
C ASP A 372 -1.85 -4.17 -24.64
N PHE A 373 -0.98 -5.05 -25.14
CA PHE A 373 0.39 -5.23 -24.66
C PHE A 373 1.40 -4.29 -25.36
N SER A 374 0.96 -3.39 -26.23
CA SER A 374 1.84 -2.51 -27.02
C SER A 374 2.30 -1.26 -26.28
N THR A 375 1.58 -0.83 -25.25
CA THR A 375 1.72 0.49 -24.62
C THR A 375 2.84 0.59 -23.57
N ALA A 376 3.26 -0.51 -22.94
CA ALA A 376 4.38 -0.50 -21.98
C ALA A 376 4.89 -1.91 -21.62
N GLY A 377 5.74 -2.55 -22.43
CA GLY A 377 6.36 -3.80 -21.96
C GLY A 377 7.08 -4.67 -22.99
N ALA A 378 7.01 -4.34 -24.28
CA ALA A 378 7.52 -5.22 -25.34
C ALA A 378 9.01 -5.60 -25.25
N ASN A 379 9.83 -4.90 -24.46
CA ASN A 379 11.28 -5.13 -24.36
C ASN A 379 11.81 -5.29 -22.93
N LYS A 380 10.94 -5.45 -21.92
CA LYS A 380 11.33 -5.55 -20.51
C LYS A 380 10.83 -6.89 -19.93
N PRO A 381 11.54 -7.52 -18.98
CA PRO A 381 11.04 -8.69 -18.30
C PRO A 381 9.78 -8.30 -17.50
N MET A 382 8.67 -8.96 -17.75
CA MET A 382 7.38 -8.69 -17.10
C MET A 382 7.01 -9.82 -16.15
N CYS A 383 6.23 -9.52 -15.12
CA CYS A 383 5.52 -10.50 -14.31
C CYS A 383 4.02 -10.23 -14.28
N PHE A 384 3.26 -11.31 -14.22
CA PHE A 384 1.84 -11.29 -13.91
C PHE A 384 1.67 -11.39 -12.39
N LYS A 385 0.87 -10.49 -11.81
CA LYS A 385 0.50 -10.52 -10.40
C LYS A 385 -1.00 -10.64 -10.24
N ALA A 386 -1.43 -11.29 -9.17
CA ALA A 386 -2.83 -11.38 -8.78
C ALA A 386 -3.01 -11.48 -7.25
N SER A 387 -4.07 -10.86 -6.73
CA SER A 387 -4.54 -11.03 -5.35
C SER A 387 -5.50 -12.20 -5.25
N LEU A 388 -5.10 -13.24 -4.51
CA LEU A 388 -5.81 -14.51 -4.42
C LEU A 388 -5.94 -14.94 -2.95
N ALA A 389 -7.06 -15.57 -2.59
CA ALA A 389 -7.32 -16.08 -1.24
C ALA A 389 -7.91 -17.49 -1.27
N SER A 390 -7.49 -18.36 -0.36
CA SER A 390 -7.95 -19.74 -0.28
C SER A 390 -7.99 -20.22 1.16
N ALA A 391 -9.17 -20.65 1.63
CA ALA A 391 -9.29 -21.31 2.93
C ALA A 391 -8.81 -22.77 2.90
N LEU A 392 -8.78 -23.38 1.72
CA LEU A 392 -8.51 -24.80 1.55
C LEU A 392 -7.16 -25.03 0.86
N ARG A 393 -7.08 -25.99 -0.07
CA ARG A 393 -5.82 -26.45 -0.67
C ARG A 393 -5.36 -25.56 -1.83
N GLY A 394 -6.21 -24.64 -2.29
CA GLY A 394 -5.94 -23.81 -3.45
C GLY A 394 -5.99 -24.58 -4.77
N GLY A 395 -5.29 -24.06 -5.77
CA GLY A 395 -5.29 -24.55 -7.15
C GLY A 395 -4.30 -23.78 -8.00
N THR A 396 -4.55 -23.71 -9.29
CA THR A 396 -3.71 -23.00 -10.26
C THR A 396 -4.54 -22.00 -11.05
N LEU A 397 -4.02 -20.78 -11.19
CA LEU A 397 -4.50 -19.78 -12.14
C LEU A 397 -3.55 -19.75 -13.34
N GLU A 398 -4.04 -20.14 -14.51
CA GLU A 398 -3.31 -20.04 -15.78
C GLU A 398 -3.76 -18.79 -16.55
N VAL A 399 -2.80 -17.98 -17.02
CA VAL A 399 -3.07 -16.83 -17.88
C VAL A 399 -2.78 -17.23 -19.32
N ARG A 400 -3.79 -17.19 -20.18
CA ARG A 400 -3.74 -17.67 -21.57
C ARG A 400 -4.21 -16.60 -22.55
N LEU A 401 -3.67 -16.61 -23.76
CA LEU A 401 -4.06 -15.70 -24.84
C LEU A 401 -5.07 -16.34 -25.80
N ASP A 402 -6.05 -15.55 -26.24
CA ASP A 402 -6.98 -15.76 -27.36
C ASP A 402 -8.00 -16.91 -27.23
N SER A 403 -7.72 -17.92 -26.39
CA SER A 403 -8.66 -19.01 -26.04
C SER A 403 -8.27 -19.73 -24.75
N ILE A 404 -9.20 -20.50 -24.18
CA ILE A 404 -8.97 -21.38 -23.02
C ILE A 404 -7.84 -22.40 -23.23
N GLY A 405 -7.58 -22.81 -24.48
CA GLY A 405 -6.49 -23.70 -24.87
C GLY A 405 -5.31 -22.97 -25.51
N GLY A 406 -5.36 -21.64 -25.54
CA GLY A 406 -4.38 -20.80 -26.20
C GLY A 406 -3.07 -20.74 -25.43
N LYS A 407 -2.15 -19.93 -25.95
CA LYS A 407 -0.79 -19.82 -25.42
C LYS A 407 -0.82 -19.36 -23.96
N GLN A 408 -0.28 -20.19 -23.06
CA GLN A 408 -0.09 -19.85 -21.66
C GLN A 408 1.12 -18.94 -21.50
N ILE A 409 0.94 -17.80 -20.83
CA ILE A 409 1.99 -16.80 -20.65
C ILE A 409 2.44 -16.65 -19.19
N ALA A 410 1.61 -17.04 -18.23
CA ALA A 410 1.93 -17.06 -16.81
C ALA A 410 1.10 -18.13 -16.08
N THR A 411 1.57 -18.55 -14.90
CA THR A 411 0.87 -19.53 -14.07
C THR A 411 1.17 -19.27 -12.60
N LEU A 412 0.12 -19.11 -11.80
CA LEU A 412 0.21 -18.94 -10.34
C LEU A 412 -0.29 -20.21 -9.67
N THR A 413 0.52 -20.77 -8.76
CA THR A 413 0.11 -21.86 -7.88
C THR A 413 -0.31 -21.28 -6.54
N VAL A 414 -1.58 -21.49 -6.19
CA VAL A 414 -2.22 -20.97 -4.99
C VAL A 414 -2.30 -22.09 -3.96
N GLY A 415 -1.76 -21.86 -2.77
CA GLY A 415 -1.91 -22.74 -1.61
C GLY A 415 -3.00 -22.24 -0.67
N THR A 416 -3.07 -22.77 0.56
CA THR A 416 -3.88 -22.15 1.61
C THR A 416 -3.33 -20.77 1.97
N THR A 417 -4.21 -19.79 2.10
CA THR A 417 -3.87 -18.46 2.63
C THR A 417 -4.39 -18.26 4.05
N GLY A 418 -5.08 -19.26 4.61
CA GLY A 418 -5.65 -19.25 5.97
C GLY A 418 -7.11 -18.81 6.04
N GLY A 419 -7.75 -18.50 4.91
CA GLY A 419 -9.16 -18.09 4.86
C GLY A 419 -9.60 -17.63 3.46
N TRP A 420 -10.91 -17.61 3.20
CA TRP A 420 -11.47 -17.21 1.90
C TRP A 420 -11.28 -15.72 1.58
N GLU A 421 -10.97 -14.91 2.59
CA GLU A 421 -10.72 -13.47 2.47
C GLU A 421 -9.36 -13.08 3.07
N ASN A 422 -8.46 -14.05 3.28
CA ASN A 422 -7.07 -13.80 3.64
C ASN A 422 -6.25 -13.67 2.36
N TRP A 423 -6.28 -12.47 1.79
CA TRP A 423 -5.66 -12.17 0.50
C TRP A 423 -4.13 -12.20 0.55
N ARG A 424 -3.52 -12.74 -0.50
CA ARG A 424 -2.08 -12.65 -0.77
C ARG A 424 -1.85 -12.28 -2.22
N THR A 425 -0.85 -11.45 -2.48
CA THR A 425 -0.37 -11.18 -3.83
C THR A 425 0.55 -12.32 -4.27
N TYR A 426 0.20 -12.97 -5.37
CA TYR A 426 1.00 -13.96 -6.06
C TYR A 426 1.61 -13.33 -7.31
N SER A 427 2.82 -13.76 -7.69
CA SER A 427 3.53 -13.27 -8.87
C SER A 427 4.16 -14.43 -9.64
N ALA A 428 4.10 -14.37 -10.97
CA ALA A 428 4.81 -15.27 -11.88
C ALA A 428 5.41 -14.49 -13.04
N ASP A 429 6.63 -14.88 -13.44
CA ASP A 429 7.26 -14.33 -14.63
C ASP A 429 6.38 -14.62 -15.87
N ILE A 430 6.29 -13.63 -16.76
CA ILE A 430 5.73 -13.85 -18.09
C ILE A 430 6.82 -14.51 -18.92
N THR A 431 6.61 -15.79 -19.25
CA THR A 431 7.66 -16.68 -19.76
C THR A 431 8.10 -16.38 -21.18
N GLU A 432 7.31 -15.61 -21.92
CA GLU A 432 7.57 -15.27 -23.32
C GLU A 432 7.14 -13.84 -23.63
N LYS A 433 7.79 -13.21 -24.61
CA LYS A 433 7.41 -11.88 -25.10
C LYS A 433 5.98 -11.92 -25.65
N VAL A 434 5.13 -11.03 -25.13
CA VAL A 434 3.75 -10.78 -25.61
C VAL A 434 3.70 -9.38 -26.21
N SER A 435 3.02 -9.20 -27.33
CA SER A 435 2.92 -7.91 -28.02
C SER A 435 1.64 -7.84 -28.84
N GLY A 436 1.09 -6.64 -29.00
CA GLY A 436 -0.16 -6.44 -29.73
C GLY A 436 -1.37 -6.61 -28.82
N VAL A 437 -2.53 -6.76 -29.43
CA VAL A 437 -3.83 -6.82 -28.74
C VAL A 437 -4.32 -8.26 -28.71
N HIS A 438 -4.67 -8.76 -27.53
CA HIS A 438 -5.14 -10.13 -27.31
C HIS A 438 -6.35 -10.18 -26.39
N ASP A 439 -7.20 -11.20 -26.56
CA ASP A 439 -8.11 -11.60 -25.48
C ASP A 439 -7.29 -12.36 -24.42
N VAL A 440 -7.50 -12.07 -23.13
CA VAL A 440 -6.81 -12.79 -22.03
C VAL A 440 -7.83 -13.65 -21.29
N TYR A 441 -7.49 -14.92 -21.14
CA TYR A 441 -8.25 -15.93 -20.42
C TYR A 441 -7.53 -16.29 -19.12
N PHE A 442 -8.28 -16.25 -18.03
CA PHE A 442 -7.86 -16.70 -16.71
C PHE A 442 -8.53 -18.05 -16.45
N VAL A 443 -7.77 -19.14 -16.60
CA VAL A 443 -8.29 -20.51 -16.53
C VAL A 443 -7.92 -21.11 -15.17
N PHE A 444 -8.94 -21.61 -14.47
CA PHE A 444 -8.79 -22.11 -13.11
C PHE A 444 -8.70 -23.64 -13.10
N LYS A 445 -7.65 -24.18 -12.49
CA LYS A 445 -7.39 -25.64 -12.42
C LYS A 445 -7.17 -26.11 -10.99
N GLY A 446 -7.61 -27.31 -10.70
CA GLY A 446 -7.46 -27.90 -9.38
C GLY A 446 -8.19 -29.23 -9.23
N ARG A 447 -8.55 -29.57 -8.00
CA ARG A 447 -9.35 -30.78 -7.74
C ARG A 447 -10.79 -30.54 -8.16
N LYS A 448 -11.41 -31.54 -8.80
CA LYS A 448 -12.83 -31.49 -9.16
C LYS A 448 -13.72 -31.46 -7.92
N GLY A 449 -14.81 -30.69 -7.99
CA GLY A 449 -15.88 -30.66 -6.99
C GLY A 449 -15.59 -29.86 -5.71
N VAL A 450 -14.54 -29.03 -5.70
CA VAL A 450 -14.23 -28.14 -4.56
C VAL A 450 -13.92 -26.73 -5.03
N LYS A 451 -14.36 -25.72 -4.27
CA LYS A 451 -13.95 -24.33 -4.44
C LYS A 451 -12.43 -24.22 -4.27
N LEU A 452 -11.76 -23.52 -5.19
CA LEU A 452 -10.30 -23.45 -5.28
C LEU A 452 -9.74 -22.25 -4.52
N PHE A 453 -10.13 -21.04 -4.91
CA PHE A 453 -9.70 -19.76 -4.35
C PHE A 453 -10.69 -18.66 -4.76
N ASN A 454 -10.61 -17.50 -4.13
CA ASN A 454 -11.21 -16.25 -4.60
C ASN A 454 -10.14 -15.40 -5.32
N PHE A 455 -10.57 -14.53 -6.23
CA PHE A 455 -9.70 -13.71 -7.09
C PHE A 455 -10.19 -12.26 -7.12
N ASP A 456 -9.35 -11.33 -6.67
CA ASP A 456 -9.71 -9.93 -6.38
C ASP A 456 -9.21 -8.97 -7.48
N TRP A 457 -7.91 -8.94 -7.77
CA TRP A 457 -7.37 -8.11 -8.86
C TRP A 457 -6.15 -8.75 -9.50
N TRP A 458 -5.80 -8.27 -10.70
CA TRP A 458 -4.56 -8.62 -11.39
C TRP A 458 -3.88 -7.41 -12.04
N GLU A 459 -2.57 -7.54 -12.29
CA GLU A 459 -1.81 -6.57 -13.08
C GLU A 459 -0.65 -7.29 -13.81
N ILE A 460 -0.16 -6.68 -14.87
CA ILE A 460 1.15 -7.00 -15.46
C ILE A 460 2.08 -5.84 -15.14
N SER A 461 3.23 -6.14 -14.56
CA SER A 461 4.21 -5.12 -14.19
C SER A 461 5.61 -5.53 -14.61
N GLU A 462 6.51 -4.56 -14.72
CA GLU A 462 7.92 -4.85 -14.91
C GLU A 462 8.40 -5.71 -13.74
N LYS A 463 9.10 -6.80 -14.06
CA LYS A 463 9.76 -7.63 -13.07
C LYS A 463 10.77 -6.75 -12.34
N GLN A 464 10.47 -6.38 -11.10
CA GLN A 464 11.44 -5.68 -10.26
C GLN A 464 12.70 -6.55 -10.17
N GLN A 465 13.81 -6.00 -10.64
CA GLN A 465 15.12 -6.60 -10.47
C GLN A 465 15.36 -6.68 -8.96
N SER A 466 15.74 -7.84 -8.44
CA SER A 466 15.91 -8.00 -6.99
C SER A 466 16.90 -6.96 -6.46
N ASP A 467 16.42 -6.05 -5.59
CA ASP A 467 17.22 -5.03 -4.87
C ASP A 467 18.39 -5.62 -4.04
N LEU A 468 18.51 -6.95 -3.98
CA LEU A 468 19.57 -7.68 -3.30
C LEU A 468 20.85 -7.80 -4.12
N ALA A 469 20.78 -7.66 -5.46
CA ALA A 469 21.93 -7.88 -6.32
C ALA A 469 22.99 -6.79 -6.10
N GLY A 470 24.13 -7.16 -5.52
CA GLY A 470 25.23 -6.24 -5.24
C GLY A 470 25.18 -5.57 -3.85
N THR A 471 24.26 -6.00 -2.97
CA THR A 471 24.16 -5.49 -1.59
C THR A 471 24.37 -6.60 -0.56
N THR A 472 25.06 -6.30 0.53
CA THR A 472 25.25 -7.19 1.68
C THR A 472 24.36 -6.74 2.84
N ARG A 473 23.80 -7.71 3.57
CA ARG A 473 23.01 -7.44 4.78
C ARG A 473 23.89 -6.76 5.83
N GLY A 474 23.40 -5.67 6.43
CA GLY A 474 24.13 -4.97 7.49
C GLY A 474 24.37 -5.88 8.68
N ILE A 475 25.55 -5.79 9.32
CA ILE A 475 25.94 -6.71 10.40
C ILE A 475 25.03 -6.61 11.63
N TYR A 476 24.44 -5.43 11.86
CA TYR A 476 23.49 -5.16 12.95
C TYR A 476 22.03 -5.36 12.56
N THR A 477 21.76 -5.95 11.39
CA THR A 477 20.40 -6.32 11.02
C THR A 477 19.95 -7.48 11.90
N VAL A 478 18.75 -7.41 12.47
CA VAL A 478 18.17 -8.46 13.32
C VAL A 478 17.89 -9.72 12.49
N PRO A 479 18.30 -10.93 12.93
CA PRO A 479 18.06 -12.19 12.20
C PRO A 479 16.61 -12.34 11.72
N GLY A 480 16.43 -12.74 10.46
CA GLY A 480 15.12 -12.84 9.82
C GLY A 480 14.69 -11.60 9.02
N ASN A 481 15.36 -10.46 9.19
CA ASN A 481 15.18 -9.28 8.35
C ASN A 481 16.25 -9.19 7.24
N GLU A 482 15.84 -8.70 6.06
CA GLU A 482 16.72 -8.52 4.90
C GLU A 482 17.39 -7.15 4.82
N TYR A 483 16.85 -6.15 5.52
CA TYR A 483 17.30 -4.76 5.54
C TYR A 483 17.51 -4.30 6.99
N PRO A 484 18.41 -3.33 7.25
CA PRO A 484 19.17 -2.55 6.28
C PRO A 484 20.33 -3.30 5.59
N ARG A 485 20.74 -2.80 4.42
CA ARG A 485 21.84 -3.39 3.60
C ARG A 485 22.85 -2.33 3.20
N ILE A 486 24.07 -2.74 2.86
CA ILE A 486 25.12 -1.88 2.33
C ILE A 486 25.52 -2.37 0.94
N ASP A 487 25.70 -1.47 -0.03
CA ASP A 487 26.27 -1.81 -1.34
C ASP A 487 27.78 -1.58 -1.41
N LYS A 488 28.39 -1.95 -2.55
CA LYS A 488 29.84 -1.81 -2.78
C LYS A 488 30.31 -0.35 -2.85
N GLU A 489 29.40 0.61 -3.01
CA GLU A 489 29.64 2.04 -2.96
C GLU A 489 29.42 2.63 -1.56
N ASN A 490 29.25 1.79 -0.53
CA ASN A 490 28.97 2.17 0.85
C ASN A 490 27.64 2.92 1.04
N ARG A 491 26.69 2.77 0.13
CA ARG A 491 25.33 3.31 0.35
C ARG A 491 24.54 2.33 1.18
N ALA A 492 23.88 2.84 2.20
CA ALA A 492 22.87 2.09 2.94
C ALA A 492 21.53 2.08 2.21
N HIS A 493 20.93 0.89 2.14
CA HIS A 493 19.62 0.61 1.57
C HIS A 493 18.68 0.23 2.70
N PHE A 494 17.49 0.83 2.69
CA PHE A 494 16.44 0.61 3.69
C PHE A 494 15.16 0.16 2.98
N ARG A 495 14.42 -0.74 3.63
CA ARG A 495 13.09 -1.14 3.21
C ARG A 495 12.20 -1.42 4.41
N VAL A 496 11.02 -0.79 4.45
CA VAL A 496 10.04 -0.96 5.53
C VAL A 496 8.66 -1.13 4.92
N HIS A 497 7.94 -2.20 5.27
CA HIS A 497 6.57 -2.40 4.83
C HIS A 497 5.59 -1.70 5.79
N ALA A 498 4.91 -0.67 5.30
CA ALA A 498 3.98 0.14 6.10
C ALA A 498 2.85 0.69 5.22
N PRO A 499 1.91 -0.13 4.74
CA PRO A 499 0.94 0.25 3.69
C PRO A 499 0.01 1.41 4.09
N GLN A 500 -0.22 1.64 5.39
CA GLN A 500 -1.06 2.73 5.89
C GLN A 500 -0.26 4.02 6.19
N CYS A 501 1.07 3.97 6.20
CA CYS A 501 1.92 5.12 6.44
C CYS A 501 1.81 6.11 5.26
N SER A 502 1.73 7.40 5.57
CA SER A 502 1.65 8.47 4.56
C SER A 502 3.04 8.88 4.08
N SER A 503 4.00 8.96 4.99
CA SER A 503 5.36 9.45 4.73
C SER A 503 6.39 8.78 5.65
N MET A 504 7.53 8.42 5.09
CA MET A 504 8.65 7.86 5.85
C MET A 504 9.98 8.46 5.40
N MET A 505 10.89 8.68 6.34
CA MET A 505 12.28 9.08 6.08
C MET A 505 13.22 8.24 6.95
N VAL A 506 14.42 7.96 6.45
CA VAL A 506 15.53 7.51 7.30
C VAL A 506 16.42 8.70 7.64
N ASP A 507 16.75 8.85 8.92
CA ASP A 507 17.61 9.91 9.46
C ASP A 507 18.91 9.30 9.95
N ILE A 508 20.00 9.51 9.23
CA ILE A 508 21.33 9.02 9.58
C ILE A 508 22.18 10.20 10.00
N CYS A 509 22.55 10.24 11.28
CA CYS A 509 23.37 11.29 11.87
C CYS A 509 22.91 12.72 11.53
N GLY A 510 21.58 12.95 11.47
CA GLY A 510 20.97 14.25 11.19
C GLY A 510 20.66 14.51 9.71
N LYS A 511 21.17 13.67 8.79
CA LYS A 511 20.84 13.74 7.36
C LYS A 511 19.64 12.85 7.06
N LYS A 512 18.57 13.46 6.55
CA LYS A 512 17.29 12.81 6.28
C LYS A 512 17.14 12.44 4.82
N TYR A 513 16.77 11.20 4.56
CA TYR A 513 16.50 10.64 3.24
C TYR A 513 15.03 10.22 3.14
N PRO A 514 14.22 10.87 2.29
CA PRO A 514 12.85 10.44 2.02
C PRO A 514 12.80 9.02 1.45
N MET A 515 11.85 8.22 1.92
CA MET A 515 11.61 6.88 1.42
C MET A 515 10.46 6.87 0.41
N ALA A 516 10.66 6.24 -0.74
CA ALA A 516 9.65 6.10 -1.78
C ALA A 516 8.73 4.93 -1.47
N LYS A 517 7.41 5.15 -1.51
CA LYS A 517 6.39 4.11 -1.30
C LYS A 517 5.99 3.46 -2.62
N ASP A 518 6.07 2.14 -2.71
CA ASP A 518 5.54 1.38 -3.84
C ASP A 518 4.05 1.01 -3.67
N ALA A 519 3.44 0.44 -4.71
CA ALA A 519 2.03 0.03 -4.71
C ALA A 519 1.71 -1.06 -3.68
N ASP A 520 2.71 -1.86 -3.30
CA ASP A 520 2.61 -2.91 -2.29
C ASP A 520 2.80 -2.34 -0.86
N GLY A 521 2.98 -1.03 -0.70
CA GLY A 521 3.13 -0.36 0.59
C GLY A 521 4.52 -0.50 1.22
N ASN A 522 5.54 -0.90 0.45
CA ASN A 522 6.94 -0.86 0.89
C ASN A 522 7.51 0.55 0.69
N PHE A 523 8.14 1.07 1.72
CA PHE A 523 8.97 2.27 1.66
C PHE A 523 10.42 1.85 1.43
N THR A 524 11.10 2.45 0.46
CA THR A 524 12.53 2.21 0.19
C THR A 524 13.32 3.51 0.13
N ALA A 525 14.55 3.49 0.64
CA ALA A 525 15.51 4.58 0.46
C ALA A 525 16.92 4.04 0.26
N ILE A 526 17.70 4.79 -0.52
CA ILE A 526 19.12 4.59 -0.72
C ILE A 526 19.79 5.89 -0.33
N THR A 527 20.82 5.79 0.50
CA THR A 527 21.60 6.93 0.96
C THR A 527 22.67 7.33 -0.06
N ASP A 528 23.26 8.51 0.11
CA ASP A 528 24.57 8.78 -0.50
C ASP A 528 25.63 7.88 0.15
N PRO A 529 26.81 7.67 -0.47
CA PRO A 529 27.89 6.89 0.14
C PRO A 529 28.17 7.35 1.58
N LEU A 530 28.05 6.42 2.51
CA LEU A 530 28.36 6.64 3.90
C LEU A 530 29.87 6.47 4.12
N VAL A 531 30.39 7.22 5.08
CA VAL A 531 31.76 7.05 5.56
C VAL A 531 31.90 5.66 6.18
N VAL A 532 33.10 5.08 6.19
CA VAL A 532 33.32 3.80 6.88
C VAL A 532 33.09 3.94 8.39
N GLY A 533 32.59 2.88 9.02
CA GLY A 533 32.36 2.82 10.45
C GLY A 533 30.89 2.70 10.85
N PHE A 534 30.63 3.00 12.12
CA PHE A 534 29.31 2.93 12.74
C PHE A 534 28.59 4.28 12.65
N HIS A 535 27.32 4.23 12.27
CA HIS A 535 26.42 5.38 12.25
C HIS A 535 25.12 5.08 13.01
N TYR A 536 24.70 6.02 13.86
CA TYR A 536 23.37 5.99 14.44
C TYR A 536 22.32 6.41 13.40
N TYR A 537 21.16 5.76 13.43
CA TYR A 537 20.03 6.18 12.60
C TYR A 537 18.66 5.96 13.25
N PHE A 538 17.66 6.64 12.68
CA PHE A 538 16.26 6.56 13.06
C PHE A 538 15.36 6.47 11.83
N LEU A 539 14.16 5.90 12.00
CA LEU A 539 13.07 6.04 11.05
C LEU A 539 12.16 7.17 11.53
N ASN A 540 11.81 8.10 10.65
CA ASN A 540 10.79 9.11 10.90
C ASN A 540 9.53 8.71 10.14
N ILE A 541 8.51 8.24 10.87
CA ILE A 541 7.24 7.72 10.34
C ILE A 541 6.14 8.73 10.68
N ASP A 542 5.56 9.37 9.67
CA ASP A 542 4.49 10.37 9.82
C ASP A 542 4.80 11.43 10.90
N GLY A 543 6.06 11.89 10.92
CA GLY A 543 6.56 12.91 11.85
C GLY A 543 7.08 12.37 13.19
N VAL A 544 6.93 11.08 13.48
CA VAL A 544 7.42 10.45 14.72
C VAL A 544 8.75 9.74 14.48
N SER A 545 9.76 10.07 15.28
CA SER A 545 11.08 9.45 15.21
C SER A 545 11.13 8.18 16.07
N VAL A 546 11.39 7.03 15.44
CA VAL A 546 11.41 5.70 16.05
C VAL A 546 12.67 4.93 15.71
N VAL A 547 12.97 3.89 16.50
CA VAL A 547 14.03 2.92 16.22
C VAL A 547 13.54 1.96 15.14
N ASP A 548 14.39 1.63 14.18
CA ASP A 548 14.10 0.58 13.18
C ASP A 548 14.00 -0.79 13.86
N PRO A 549 12.82 -1.46 13.85
CA PRO A 549 12.67 -2.78 14.44
C PRO A 549 13.49 -3.87 13.73
N ALA A 550 14.03 -3.60 12.54
CA ALA A 550 14.89 -4.52 11.80
C ALA A 550 16.38 -4.39 12.17
N SER A 551 16.76 -3.47 13.06
CA SER A 551 18.12 -3.25 13.53
C SER A 551 18.30 -3.60 15.00
N GLU A 552 19.48 -4.08 15.36
CA GLU A 552 19.95 -4.06 16.75
C GLU A 552 19.95 -2.62 17.27
N THR A 553 19.83 -2.47 18.59
CA THR A 553 19.69 -1.17 19.24
C THR A 553 20.93 -0.79 20.02
N PHE A 554 21.28 0.50 19.95
CA PHE A 554 22.44 1.08 20.60
C PHE A 554 22.00 2.33 21.35
N PHE A 555 22.36 2.43 22.64
CA PHE A 555 22.12 3.65 23.39
C PHE A 555 23.08 4.75 22.93
N GLY A 556 22.54 5.86 22.45
CA GLY A 556 23.27 6.99 21.87
C GLY A 556 22.30 8.11 21.51
N CYS A 557 22.79 9.33 21.29
CA CYS A 557 21.92 10.49 21.03
C CYS A 557 20.82 10.68 22.12
N CYS A 558 21.11 10.29 23.36
CA CYS A 558 20.21 10.33 24.53
C CYS A 558 19.01 9.36 24.49
N ARG A 559 19.04 8.32 23.63
CA ARG A 559 17.96 7.32 23.49
C ARG A 559 18.48 6.01 22.86
N GLU A 560 17.61 5.00 22.76
CA GLU A 560 17.90 3.85 21.90
C GLU A 560 17.82 4.27 20.42
N ALA A 561 18.77 3.80 19.62
CA ALA A 561 18.88 4.11 18.20
C ALA A 561 19.20 2.84 17.38
N GLY A 562 18.83 2.85 16.10
CA GLY A 562 19.35 1.86 15.15
C GLY A 562 20.83 2.13 14.85
N GLY A 563 21.55 1.09 14.44
CA GLY A 563 22.96 1.20 14.05
C GLY A 563 23.20 0.61 12.67
N ILE A 564 23.96 1.30 11.82
CA ILE A 564 24.45 0.76 10.55
C ILE A 564 25.98 0.80 10.54
N GLU A 565 26.61 -0.34 10.23
CA GLU A 565 28.07 -0.41 10.04
C GLU A 565 28.39 -0.48 8.55
N VAL A 566 29.21 0.45 8.10
CA VAL A 566 29.89 0.42 6.80
C VAL A 566 31.27 -0.21 7.04
N PRO A 567 31.56 -1.40 6.51
CA PRO A 567 32.80 -2.10 6.83
C PRO A 567 34.06 -1.32 6.43
N GLU A 568 35.04 -1.21 7.33
CA GLU A 568 36.37 -0.63 7.04
C GLU A 568 37.25 -1.53 6.15
N GLY A 569 36.69 -2.56 5.51
CA GLY A 569 37.47 -3.61 4.85
C GLY A 569 38.44 -4.28 5.82
N LYS A 570 39.58 -4.76 5.32
CA LYS A 570 40.61 -5.46 6.13
C LYS A 570 41.17 -4.63 7.28
N GLU A 571 41.23 -3.30 7.12
CA GLU A 571 41.74 -2.42 8.19
C GLU A 571 40.91 -2.55 9.47
N GLY A 572 39.62 -2.90 9.38
CA GLY A 572 38.78 -3.10 10.55
C GLY A 572 38.95 -4.43 11.29
N ASP A 573 39.89 -5.29 10.88
CA ASP A 573 40.12 -6.60 11.53
C ASP A 573 40.52 -6.43 13.01
N TYR A 574 41.11 -5.30 13.39
CA TYR A 574 41.48 -5.05 14.79
C TYR A 574 40.27 -4.95 15.73
N TYR A 575 39.08 -4.55 15.25
CA TYR A 575 37.88 -4.42 16.09
C TYR A 575 36.82 -5.49 15.83
N ARG A 576 37.08 -6.44 14.93
CA ARG A 576 36.22 -7.59 14.70
C ARG A 576 36.75 -8.83 15.43
N PRO A 577 35.87 -9.77 15.83
CA PRO A 577 36.31 -11.05 16.37
C PRO A 577 37.20 -11.78 15.35
N GLN A 578 38.37 -12.24 15.80
CA GLN A 578 39.32 -12.99 14.97
C GLN A 578 39.36 -14.46 15.37
N GLN A 579 39.39 -15.35 14.38
CA GLN A 579 39.47 -16.79 14.64
C GLN A 579 40.80 -17.12 15.34
N GLY A 580 40.72 -17.89 16.42
CA GLY A 580 41.89 -18.34 17.18
C GLY A 580 42.42 -17.34 18.22
N VAL A 581 41.82 -16.15 18.33
CA VAL A 581 42.13 -15.19 19.40
C VAL A 581 41.39 -15.58 20.69
N ALA A 582 42.10 -15.58 21.82
CA ALA A 582 41.49 -15.86 23.11
C ALA A 582 40.65 -14.66 23.58
N HIS A 583 39.42 -14.92 24.01
CA HIS A 583 38.47 -13.85 24.34
C HIS A 583 38.41 -13.52 25.83
N GLY A 584 38.50 -12.23 26.15
CA GLY A 584 38.15 -11.69 27.45
C GLY A 584 36.64 -11.70 27.70
N GLN A 585 36.24 -11.21 28.87
CA GLN A 585 34.83 -11.15 29.28
C GLN A 585 34.46 -9.74 29.66
N VAL A 586 33.34 -9.23 29.14
CA VAL A 586 32.70 -7.99 29.60
C VAL A 586 31.57 -8.37 30.57
N ARG A 587 31.63 -7.82 31.79
CA ARG A 587 30.67 -8.11 32.87
C ARG A 587 29.91 -6.86 33.25
N SER A 588 28.60 -6.98 33.39
CA SER A 588 27.78 -5.96 34.06
C SER A 588 27.94 -6.08 35.57
N VAL A 589 28.34 -5.00 36.23
CA VAL A 589 28.59 -4.94 37.67
C VAL A 589 27.74 -3.82 38.29
N SER A 590 26.77 -4.21 39.11
CA SER A 590 25.99 -3.27 39.91
C SER A 590 26.67 -2.98 41.25
N TYR A 591 26.72 -1.71 41.64
CA TYR A 591 27.30 -1.28 42.91
C TYR A 591 26.50 -0.10 43.49
N TYR A 592 26.57 0.08 44.81
CA TYR A 592 25.98 1.27 45.46
C TYR A 592 27.05 2.36 45.56
N ALA A 593 26.78 3.54 45.00
CA ALA A 593 27.66 4.70 45.05
C ALA A 593 27.28 5.58 46.25
N ASP A 594 28.11 5.57 47.28
CA ASP A 594 27.83 6.29 48.53
C ASP A 594 27.85 7.81 48.34
N SER A 595 28.63 8.32 47.39
CA SER A 595 28.67 9.75 47.06
C SER A 595 27.36 10.26 46.45
N GLN A 596 26.59 9.39 45.79
CA GLN A 596 25.33 9.72 45.11
C GLN A 596 24.09 9.13 45.79
N LYS A 597 24.28 8.27 46.80
CA LYS A 597 23.21 7.53 47.49
C LYS A 597 22.31 6.73 46.54
N ALA A 598 22.90 6.15 45.49
CA ALA A 598 22.18 5.42 44.46
C ALA A 598 22.92 4.17 43.99
N PHE A 599 22.17 3.17 43.51
CA PHE A 599 22.75 2.05 42.76
C PHE A 599 23.15 2.51 41.36
N ARG A 600 24.31 2.05 40.92
CA ARG A 600 24.91 2.34 39.62
C ARG A 600 25.38 1.04 38.97
N ARG A 601 25.72 1.11 37.68
CA ARG A 601 26.17 -0.02 36.86
C ARG A 601 27.42 0.37 36.09
N ALA A 602 28.40 -0.52 36.08
CA ALA A 602 29.59 -0.44 35.25
C ALA A 602 29.71 -1.68 34.38
N MET A 603 30.29 -1.54 33.19
CA MET A 603 30.75 -2.66 32.38
C MET A 603 32.26 -2.85 32.61
N VAL A 604 32.67 -4.09 32.90
CA VAL A 604 34.07 -4.40 33.24
C VAL A 604 34.60 -5.51 32.32
N TYR A 605 35.59 -5.18 31.50
CA TYR A 605 36.35 -6.15 30.73
C TYR A 605 37.50 -6.73 31.55
N THR A 606 37.62 -8.05 31.54
CA THR A 606 38.79 -8.78 32.04
C THR A 606 39.45 -9.57 30.91
N PRO A 607 40.79 -9.58 30.80
CA PRO A 607 41.49 -10.26 29.71
C PRO A 607 41.27 -11.78 29.76
N ALA A 608 41.43 -12.48 28.63
CA ALA A 608 41.14 -13.92 28.50
C ALA A 608 41.86 -14.81 29.54
N GLU A 609 43.06 -14.39 29.98
CA GLU A 609 43.85 -15.09 30.98
C GLU A 609 43.40 -14.85 32.44
N TYR A 610 42.47 -13.92 32.68
CA TYR A 610 42.11 -13.46 34.02
C TYR A 610 41.68 -14.62 34.93
N GLU A 611 40.82 -15.53 34.46
CA GLU A 611 40.31 -16.65 35.27
C GLU A 611 41.30 -17.82 35.44
N LYS A 612 42.47 -17.78 34.80
CA LYS A 612 43.43 -18.88 34.80
C LYS A 612 44.46 -18.81 35.94
N GLY A 613 44.42 -17.79 36.79
CA GLY A 613 45.45 -17.62 37.83
C GLY A 613 45.17 -16.54 38.87
N LYS A 614 46.22 -16.11 39.58
CA LYS A 614 46.17 -15.09 40.66
C LYS A 614 46.84 -13.76 40.27
N LYS A 615 47.18 -13.58 38.99
CA LYS A 615 47.83 -12.36 38.49
C LYS A 615 46.95 -11.14 38.76
N ARG A 616 47.60 -10.02 39.10
CA ARG A 616 46.97 -8.70 39.24
C ARG A 616 47.24 -7.86 38.00
N TYR A 617 46.24 -7.09 37.59
CA TYR A 617 46.20 -6.39 36.30
C TYR A 617 46.13 -4.87 36.50
N PRO A 618 46.78 -4.07 35.64
CA PRO A 618 46.51 -2.64 35.60
C PRO A 618 45.08 -2.37 35.11
N VAL A 619 44.56 -1.15 35.36
CA VAL A 619 43.18 -0.78 35.09
C VAL A 619 43.12 0.49 34.23
N LEU A 620 42.38 0.42 33.14
CA LEU A 620 41.97 1.57 32.33
C LEU A 620 40.50 1.90 32.62
N TYR A 621 40.23 3.12 33.04
CA TYR A 621 38.88 3.67 33.15
C TYR A 621 38.53 4.40 31.84
N LEU A 622 37.49 3.96 31.14
CA LEU A 622 37.19 4.38 29.77
C LEU A 622 35.78 4.95 29.65
N GLN A 623 35.67 6.25 29.36
CA GLN A 623 34.41 6.99 29.39
C GLN A 623 33.82 7.29 28.00
N HIS A 624 32.49 7.19 27.91
CA HIS A 624 31.71 7.50 26.71
C HIS A 624 31.40 9.01 26.59
N GLY A 625 30.72 9.40 25.51
CA GLY A 625 30.33 10.78 25.23
C GLY A 625 28.98 11.19 25.81
N MET A 626 28.59 12.44 25.58
CA MET A 626 27.26 12.92 25.95
C MET A 626 26.18 12.17 25.18
N GLY A 627 25.09 11.80 25.87
CA GLY A 627 23.96 11.09 25.27
C GLY A 627 24.19 9.59 25.09
N GLU A 628 25.28 9.05 25.61
CA GLU A 628 25.62 7.62 25.59
C GLU A 628 25.65 7.04 27.01
N ASP A 629 26.04 5.77 27.15
CA ASP A 629 26.15 5.14 28.46
C ASP A 629 27.27 4.11 28.60
N GLU A 630 27.32 3.42 29.75
CA GLU A 630 28.35 2.44 30.11
C GLU A 630 28.47 1.27 29.13
N THR A 631 27.49 1.07 28.23
CA THR A 631 27.49 0.00 27.23
C THR A 631 28.16 0.39 25.92
N GLY A 632 28.33 1.70 25.66
CA GLY A 632 28.74 2.19 24.35
C GLY A 632 30.07 1.62 23.88
N TRP A 633 31.09 1.65 24.75
CA TRP A 633 32.42 1.12 24.44
C TRP A 633 32.43 -0.39 24.18
N SER A 634 31.62 -1.18 24.89
CA SER A 634 31.54 -2.63 24.68
C SER A 634 30.73 -3.00 23.44
N ASN A 635 29.72 -2.20 23.09
CA ASN A 635 28.83 -2.45 21.96
C ASN A 635 29.38 -1.78 20.69
N GLN A 636 28.91 -0.58 20.36
CA GLN A 636 29.33 0.13 19.16
C GLN A 636 30.79 0.62 19.19
N GLY A 637 31.45 0.61 20.35
CA GLY A 637 32.90 0.83 20.46
C GLY A 637 33.77 -0.41 20.22
N CYS A 638 33.18 -1.61 20.19
CA CYS A 638 33.87 -2.89 19.97
C CYS A 638 35.12 -3.10 20.84
N MET A 639 35.18 -2.46 22.02
CA MET A 639 36.38 -2.39 22.86
C MET A 639 36.93 -3.78 23.20
N GLN A 640 36.05 -4.73 23.51
CA GLN A 640 36.43 -6.11 23.81
C GLN A 640 37.30 -6.71 22.70
N HIS A 641 36.85 -6.59 21.45
CA HIS A 641 37.56 -7.19 20.32
C HIS A 641 38.89 -6.48 20.05
N ILE A 642 38.93 -5.16 20.20
CA ILE A 642 40.18 -4.39 20.11
C ILE A 642 41.18 -4.87 21.16
N MET A 643 40.74 -5.01 22.41
CA MET A 643 41.60 -5.49 23.50
C MET A 643 42.07 -6.93 23.28
N ASP A 644 41.15 -7.84 22.94
CA ASP A 644 41.47 -9.25 22.70
C ASP A 644 42.52 -9.40 21.59
N ASN A 645 42.32 -8.71 20.47
CA ASN A 645 43.21 -8.77 19.31
C ASN A 645 44.59 -8.18 19.62
N LEU A 646 44.66 -7.02 20.28
CA LEU A 646 45.93 -6.37 20.62
C LEU A 646 46.69 -7.09 21.75
N ILE A 647 45.99 -7.74 22.67
CA ILE A 647 46.62 -8.59 23.69
C ILE A 647 47.17 -9.85 23.04
N ALA A 648 46.41 -10.48 22.14
CA ALA A 648 46.84 -11.70 21.45
C ALA A 648 48.02 -11.45 20.49
N SER A 649 48.10 -10.28 19.85
CA SER A 649 49.26 -9.89 19.03
C SER A 649 50.48 -9.48 19.85
N GLY A 650 50.34 -9.31 21.17
CA GLY A 650 51.40 -8.86 22.08
C GLY A 650 51.68 -7.35 22.03
N GLU A 651 50.85 -6.57 21.33
CA GLU A 651 50.99 -5.11 21.25
C GLU A 651 50.57 -4.41 22.56
N CYS A 652 49.59 -4.98 23.25
CA CYS A 652 48.99 -4.44 24.46
C CYS A 652 49.19 -5.39 25.66
N VAL A 653 49.49 -4.83 26.84
CA VAL A 653 49.56 -5.65 28.05
C VAL A 653 48.15 -6.08 28.48
N PRO A 654 47.96 -7.30 29.01
CA PRO A 654 46.68 -7.67 29.61
C PRO A 654 46.28 -6.69 30.73
N MET A 655 45.10 -6.08 30.61
CA MET A 655 44.58 -5.08 31.55
C MET A 655 43.07 -5.22 31.73
N ILE A 656 42.55 -4.68 32.83
CA ILE A 656 41.11 -4.53 33.06
C ILE A 656 40.67 -3.19 32.44
N VAL A 657 39.51 -3.18 31.77
CA VAL A 657 38.90 -1.93 31.27
C VAL A 657 37.54 -1.74 31.95
N VAL A 658 37.32 -0.58 32.56
CA VAL A 658 36.10 -0.24 33.30
C VAL A 658 35.38 0.90 32.58
N MET A 659 34.11 0.68 32.25
CA MET A 659 33.24 1.63 31.57
C MET A 659 32.05 1.94 32.48
N GLU A 660 31.76 3.23 32.71
CA GLU A 660 30.67 3.70 33.57
C GLU A 660 29.84 4.75 32.80
N SER A 661 28.71 5.16 33.35
CA SER A 661 27.71 6.04 32.71
C SER A 661 28.06 7.54 32.71
N GLY A 662 29.08 7.98 33.44
CA GLY A 662 29.55 9.37 33.42
C GLY A 662 28.52 10.45 33.82
N ASP A 663 27.29 10.11 34.21
CA ASP A 663 26.18 11.04 34.46
C ASP A 663 25.87 12.01 33.30
N VAL A 664 26.08 11.56 32.06
CA VAL A 664 25.91 12.40 30.85
C VAL A 664 24.96 11.80 29.82
N LYS A 665 24.04 10.90 30.23
CA LYS A 665 23.06 10.22 29.35
C LYS A 665 22.01 11.18 28.73
N ALA A 666 21.81 12.37 29.31
CA ALA A 666 20.80 13.33 28.89
C ALA A 666 21.39 14.39 27.93
N PRO A 667 20.57 15.19 27.23
CA PRO A 667 21.10 16.33 26.50
C PRO A 667 21.52 17.44 27.47
N PHE A 668 22.66 18.09 27.20
CA PHE A 668 23.03 19.31 27.91
C PHE A 668 22.08 20.46 27.52
N VAL A 669 21.32 20.96 28.48
CA VAL A 669 20.43 22.12 28.32
C VAL A 669 20.75 23.14 29.41
N PRO A 670 21.45 24.25 29.10
CA PRO A 670 21.77 25.25 30.09
C PRO A 670 20.51 25.95 30.60
N ARG A 671 20.43 26.22 31.90
CA ARG A 671 19.28 26.95 32.47
C ARG A 671 19.24 28.39 31.94
N LYS A 672 18.05 28.84 31.53
CA LYS A 672 17.85 30.20 30.99
C LYS A 672 18.27 31.25 32.01
N GLY A 673 19.13 32.19 31.59
CA GLY A 673 19.62 33.29 32.42
C GLY A 673 20.88 32.97 33.26
N TYR A 674 21.41 31.75 33.16
CA TYR A 674 22.67 31.36 33.80
C TYR A 674 23.83 31.40 32.80
N ASP A 675 25.05 31.52 33.32
CA ASP A 675 26.28 31.47 32.52
C ASP A 675 26.48 30.05 31.95
N VAL A 676 26.53 29.94 30.63
CA VAL A 676 26.57 28.65 29.93
C VAL A 676 27.83 27.85 30.31
N ASN A 677 28.97 28.50 30.55
CA ASN A 677 30.20 27.80 30.92
C ASN A 677 30.09 27.22 32.34
N LYS A 678 29.55 27.98 33.29
CA LYS A 678 29.29 27.46 34.65
C LYS A 678 28.29 26.31 34.65
N GLU A 679 27.22 26.41 33.88
CA GLU A 679 26.24 25.31 33.72
C GLU A 679 26.90 24.07 33.13
N ARG A 680 27.80 24.27 32.18
CA ARG A 680 28.57 23.20 31.54
C ARG A 680 29.51 22.49 32.53
N ASP A 681 30.18 23.24 33.39
CA ASP A 681 31.08 22.69 34.41
C ASP A 681 30.33 21.86 35.46
N MET A 682 29.02 22.09 35.66
CA MET A 682 28.18 21.27 36.54
C MET A 682 27.66 19.99 35.85
N TYR A 683 27.65 19.96 34.52
CA TYR A 683 27.07 18.87 33.76
C TYR A 683 27.94 17.61 33.81
N GLY A 684 27.45 16.57 34.50
CA GLY A 684 28.20 15.33 34.74
C GLY A 684 29.26 15.43 35.84
N ALA A 685 29.32 16.53 36.60
CA ALA A 685 30.35 16.77 37.62
C ALA A 685 30.23 15.84 38.84
N SER A 686 29.04 15.31 39.12
CA SER A 686 28.81 14.26 40.12
C SER A 686 29.70 13.05 39.91
N PHE A 687 30.05 12.76 38.65
CA PHE A 687 30.85 11.61 38.28
C PHE A 687 32.27 11.67 38.85
N TYR A 688 32.84 12.85 39.08
CA TYR A 688 34.20 12.98 39.65
C TYR A 688 34.30 12.36 41.04
N ASP A 689 33.28 12.56 41.87
CA ASP A 689 33.20 11.94 43.18
C ASP A 689 32.91 10.44 43.07
N VAL A 690 32.01 10.04 42.17
CA VAL A 690 31.71 8.62 41.91
C VAL A 690 32.97 7.86 41.53
N ILE A 691 33.75 8.34 40.56
CA ILE A 691 34.93 7.60 40.10
C ILE A 691 35.99 7.49 41.19
N LEU A 692 36.27 8.58 41.91
CA LEU A 692 37.34 8.65 42.90
C LEU A 692 36.99 7.98 44.23
N LYS A 693 35.75 8.13 44.70
CA LYS A 693 35.33 7.69 46.04
C LYS A 693 34.61 6.34 46.04
N ASP A 694 33.93 5.99 44.94
CA ASP A 694 33.10 4.79 44.89
C ASP A 694 33.62 3.75 43.88
N LEU A 695 33.77 4.12 42.60
CA LEU A 695 34.06 3.19 41.51
C LEU A 695 35.46 2.58 41.63
N ILE A 696 36.52 3.39 41.79
CA ILE A 696 37.89 2.87 41.93
C ILE A 696 38.00 1.94 43.14
N PRO A 697 37.56 2.32 44.35
CA PRO A 697 37.55 1.41 45.50
C PRO A 697 36.75 0.13 45.26
N MET A 698 35.59 0.21 44.62
CA MET A 698 34.78 -0.97 44.29
C MET A 698 35.52 -1.91 43.34
N ILE A 699 36.13 -1.38 42.28
CA ILE A 699 36.89 -2.16 41.31
C ILE A 699 38.11 -2.82 41.97
N ASP A 700 38.87 -2.06 42.77
CA ASP A 700 40.07 -2.55 43.45
C ASP A 700 39.74 -3.62 44.52
N LYS A 701 38.54 -3.56 45.11
CA LYS A 701 38.02 -4.57 46.04
C LYS A 701 37.51 -5.83 45.32
N THR A 702 36.88 -5.68 44.16
CA THR A 702 36.15 -6.75 43.47
C THR A 702 37.04 -7.52 42.49
N PHE A 703 38.00 -6.85 41.86
CA PHE A 703 38.87 -7.41 40.84
C PHE A 703 40.33 -7.46 41.30
N ARG A 704 41.13 -8.33 40.68
CA ARG A 704 42.57 -8.46 40.93
C ARG A 704 43.33 -7.33 40.26
N THR A 705 43.25 -6.14 40.82
CA THR A 705 43.91 -4.94 40.27
C THR A 705 45.27 -4.69 40.89
N LYS A 706 46.12 -3.93 40.18
CA LYS A 706 47.25 -3.19 40.73
C LYS A 706 46.79 -1.76 41.02
N THR A 707 46.93 -1.32 42.27
CA THR A 707 46.19 -0.15 42.79
C THR A 707 47.00 1.15 42.81
N ASP A 708 48.27 1.12 42.43
CA ASP A 708 49.11 2.32 42.37
C ASP A 708 48.91 3.11 41.07
N ARG A 709 49.33 4.38 41.07
CA ARG A 709 49.15 5.29 39.94
C ARG A 709 49.78 4.82 38.63
N ASN A 710 50.89 4.08 38.69
CA ASN A 710 51.59 3.62 37.50
C ASN A 710 50.87 2.46 36.81
N HIS A 711 49.79 1.96 37.40
CA HIS A 711 48.94 0.92 36.86
C HIS A 711 47.49 1.36 36.72
N ARG A 712 47.24 2.68 36.75
CA ARG A 712 45.91 3.27 36.56
C ARG A 712 45.93 4.32 35.45
N ALA A 713 45.10 4.10 34.44
CA ALA A 713 44.89 4.99 33.31
C ALA A 713 43.43 5.45 33.25
N MET A 714 43.19 6.63 32.67
CA MET A 714 41.84 7.03 32.29
C MET A 714 41.85 7.64 30.89
N ALA A 715 40.83 7.30 30.10
CA ALA A 715 40.58 7.88 28.80
C ALA A 715 39.09 8.07 28.57
N GLY A 716 38.72 8.90 27.60
CA GLY A 716 37.33 9.00 27.21
C GLY A 716 37.11 9.75 25.90
N LEU A 717 35.95 9.51 25.31
CA LEU A 717 35.54 10.15 24.07
C LEU A 717 34.65 11.38 24.33
N SER A 718 34.74 12.42 23.51
CA SER A 718 33.87 13.60 23.59
C SER A 718 33.76 14.17 25.03
N TRP A 719 32.57 14.16 25.63
CA TRP A 719 32.36 14.56 27.03
C TRP A 719 33.13 13.69 28.04
N GLY A 720 33.26 12.39 27.79
CA GLY A 720 34.13 11.52 28.57
C GLY A 720 35.60 11.93 28.49
N GLY A 721 36.03 12.54 27.38
CA GLY A 721 37.34 13.17 27.26
C GLY A 721 37.47 14.40 28.16
N HIS A 722 36.43 15.24 28.21
CA HIS A 722 36.33 16.34 29.17
C HIS A 722 36.38 15.84 30.62
N GLN A 723 35.62 14.80 30.95
CA GLN A 723 35.62 14.21 32.30
C GLN A 723 36.96 13.59 32.67
N THR A 724 37.62 12.94 31.72
CA THR A 724 38.97 12.40 31.91
C THR A 724 39.95 13.51 32.26
N PHE A 725 39.92 14.60 31.50
CA PHE A 725 40.80 15.75 31.72
C PHE A 725 40.61 16.34 33.12
N HIS A 726 39.35 16.53 33.55
CA HIS A 726 39.01 17.09 34.86
C HIS A 726 39.18 16.12 36.04
N THR A 727 39.21 14.81 35.78
CA THR A 727 39.46 13.81 36.82
C THR A 727 40.97 13.61 37.02
N VAL A 728 41.72 13.42 35.94
CA VAL A 728 43.12 12.98 36.00
C VAL A 728 44.05 14.11 36.41
N LEU A 729 43.93 15.30 35.82
CA LEU A 729 44.89 16.39 36.06
C LEU A 729 44.92 16.83 37.54
N PRO A 730 43.79 17.00 38.24
CA PRO A 730 43.82 17.28 39.68
C PRO A 730 44.23 16.10 40.57
N ASN A 731 44.30 14.88 40.01
CA ASN A 731 44.56 13.64 40.76
C ASN A 731 45.73 12.85 40.16
N MET A 732 46.81 13.53 39.73
CA MET A 732 47.99 12.88 39.17
C MET A 732 48.70 11.96 40.18
N ASP A 733 48.42 12.08 41.47
CA ASP A 733 48.84 11.12 42.50
C ASP A 733 48.19 9.73 42.35
N LYS A 734 47.04 9.64 41.66
CA LYS A 734 46.27 8.40 41.44
C LYS A 734 46.36 7.84 40.03
N PHE A 735 46.73 8.67 39.04
CA PHE A 735 46.78 8.33 37.62
C PHE A 735 48.10 8.74 37.00
N ALA A 736 48.61 7.92 36.07
CA ALA A 736 49.83 8.23 35.32
C ALA A 736 49.62 8.25 33.80
N TYR A 737 48.41 8.02 33.32
CA TYR A 737 48.09 7.94 31.89
C TYR A 737 46.76 8.64 31.60
N LEU A 738 46.74 9.50 30.59
CA LEU A 738 45.59 10.32 30.19
C LEU A 738 45.34 10.21 28.68
N GLY A 739 44.10 9.88 28.29
CA GLY A 739 43.69 9.86 26.88
C GLY A 739 42.41 10.66 26.63
N THR A 740 42.39 11.48 25.57
CA THR A 740 41.17 12.16 25.11
C THR A 740 40.92 11.84 23.65
N PHE A 741 39.73 11.33 23.33
CA PHE A 741 39.33 11.00 21.97
C PHE A 741 38.23 11.97 21.54
N SER A 742 38.57 12.92 20.69
CA SER A 742 37.68 14.02 20.30
C SER A 742 37.16 14.81 21.52
N GLY A 743 38.01 15.03 22.53
CA GLY A 743 37.58 15.56 23.82
C GLY A 743 36.88 16.92 23.73
N ALA A 744 35.75 17.07 24.44
CA ALA A 744 34.94 18.29 24.51
C ALA A 744 35.59 19.38 25.39
N LEU A 745 36.83 19.78 25.08
CA LEU A 745 37.67 20.68 25.88
C LEU A 745 37.50 22.16 25.49
N PHE A 746 36.26 22.59 25.19
CA PHE A 746 36.05 23.95 24.68
C PHE A 746 36.37 25.00 25.76
N GLY A 747 37.12 26.04 25.39
CA GLY A 747 37.44 27.17 26.27
C GLY A 747 38.51 26.90 27.33
N VAL A 748 39.20 25.76 27.28
CA VAL A 748 40.33 25.47 28.17
C VAL A 748 41.55 26.29 27.73
N ASP A 749 42.08 27.11 28.63
CA ASP A 749 43.39 27.77 28.46
C ASP A 749 44.49 26.88 29.06
N VAL A 750 45.33 26.32 28.19
CA VAL A 750 46.42 25.41 28.59
C VAL A 750 47.46 26.07 29.50
N LYS A 751 47.52 27.41 29.58
CA LYS A 751 48.46 28.11 30.46
C LYS A 751 47.98 28.23 31.90
N THR A 752 46.66 28.32 32.10
CA THR A 752 46.07 28.64 33.41
C THR A 752 45.19 27.53 33.98
N CYS A 753 44.77 26.56 33.17
CA CYS A 753 43.92 25.48 33.64
C CYS A 753 44.54 24.67 34.79
N PHE A 754 43.68 24.15 35.67
CA PHE A 754 44.05 23.32 36.82
C PHE A 754 45.18 23.90 37.68
N ASN A 755 45.06 25.19 38.02
CA ASN A 755 46.07 25.95 38.79
C ASN A 755 47.45 25.99 38.11
N GLY A 756 47.46 26.11 36.79
CA GLY A 756 48.70 26.19 36.00
C GLY A 756 49.45 24.87 35.92
N ILE A 757 48.76 23.73 35.86
CA ILE A 757 49.40 22.40 35.93
C ILE A 757 50.50 22.18 34.88
N PHE A 758 50.38 22.84 33.72
CA PHE A 758 51.33 22.76 32.62
C PHE A 758 52.45 23.80 32.69
N SER A 759 52.51 24.65 33.73
CA SER A 759 53.55 25.69 33.85
C SER A 759 54.95 25.10 34.13
N ASP A 760 55.01 23.90 34.73
CA ASP A 760 56.25 23.15 34.94
C ASP A 760 56.23 21.86 34.10
N ALA A 761 56.63 21.99 32.84
CA ALA A 761 56.63 20.89 31.89
C ALA A 761 57.53 19.72 32.32
N LYS A 762 58.66 19.99 32.99
CA LYS A 762 59.55 18.92 33.46
C LYS A 762 58.89 18.08 34.54
N LYS A 763 58.26 18.74 35.51
CA LYS A 763 57.50 18.04 36.55
C LYS A 763 56.35 17.25 35.93
N PHE A 764 55.55 17.89 35.07
CA PHE A 764 54.42 17.24 34.41
C PHE A 764 54.86 15.97 33.65
N ASN A 765 55.87 16.08 32.77
CA ASN A 765 56.34 14.94 31.97
C ASN A 765 56.99 13.84 32.84
N SER A 766 57.54 14.18 34.01
CA SER A 766 58.08 13.17 34.95
C SER A 766 56.99 12.39 35.69
N GLU A 767 55.82 12.99 35.90
CA GLU A 767 54.71 12.39 36.62
C GLU A 767 53.72 11.71 35.66
N MET A 768 53.33 12.37 34.56
CA MET A 768 52.43 11.85 33.53
C MET A 768 53.21 11.00 32.52
N LYS A 769 53.08 9.68 32.61
CA LYS A 769 53.83 8.74 31.76
C LYS A 769 53.38 8.76 30.30
N TYR A 770 52.11 9.06 30.05
CA TYR A 770 51.60 9.15 28.69
C TYR A 770 50.35 10.03 28.64
N MET A 771 50.39 11.02 27.75
CA MET A 771 49.26 11.87 27.42
C MET A 771 48.94 11.74 25.92
N PHE A 772 47.68 11.44 25.61
CA PHE A 772 47.21 11.23 24.25
C PHE A 772 45.99 12.10 23.93
N MET A 773 46.00 12.69 22.74
CA MET A 773 44.86 13.44 22.19
C MET A 773 44.60 12.97 20.76
N GLY A 774 43.41 12.41 20.51
CA GLY A 774 42.98 11.96 19.19
C GLY A 774 41.76 12.72 18.69
N CYS A 775 41.55 12.83 17.39
CA CYS A 775 40.27 13.27 16.79
C CYS A 775 40.08 12.74 15.36
N GLY A 776 38.87 12.85 14.82
CA GLY A 776 38.61 12.66 13.39
C GLY A 776 39.07 13.87 12.58
N SER A 777 39.53 13.65 11.34
CA SER A 777 39.97 14.74 10.44
C SER A 777 38.83 15.69 10.07
N GLU A 778 37.58 15.22 10.13
CA GLU A 778 36.40 15.97 9.69
C GLU A 778 35.61 16.63 10.84
N GLU A 779 36.15 16.64 12.07
CA GLU A 779 35.44 17.16 13.26
C GLU A 779 35.70 18.65 13.55
N HIS A 780 36.92 19.11 13.29
CA HIS A 780 37.37 20.50 13.53
C HIS A 780 37.11 21.08 14.94
N PHE A 781 37.07 20.25 16.00
CA PHE A 781 36.81 20.67 17.39
C PHE A 781 38.00 21.32 18.12
N GLY A 782 39.14 21.52 17.45
CA GLY A 782 40.31 22.20 18.02
C GLY A 782 41.27 21.32 18.81
N THR A 783 41.09 19.99 18.81
CA THR A 783 42.00 19.04 19.46
C THR A 783 43.45 19.17 18.96
N GLU A 784 43.65 19.27 17.65
CA GLU A 784 44.98 19.45 17.05
C GLU A 784 45.64 20.75 17.54
N LYS A 785 44.87 21.84 17.57
CA LYS A 785 45.34 23.14 18.05
C LYS A 785 45.81 23.04 19.51
N MET A 786 45.00 22.44 20.38
CA MET A 786 45.37 22.27 21.80
C MET A 786 46.61 21.39 21.96
N ALA A 787 46.74 20.29 21.20
CA ALA A 787 47.92 19.44 21.23
C ALA A 787 49.19 20.21 20.79
N LYS A 788 49.08 21.09 19.78
CA LYS A 788 50.16 21.98 19.36
C LYS A 788 50.53 23.00 20.45
N GLU A 789 49.54 23.58 21.13
CA GLU A 789 49.76 24.52 22.23
C GLU A 789 50.45 23.86 23.44
N LEU A 790 50.05 22.65 23.81
CA LEU A 790 50.71 21.86 24.86
C LEU A 790 52.16 21.52 24.49
N LYS A 791 52.41 21.08 23.25
CA LYS A 791 53.78 20.84 22.75
C LYS A 791 54.63 22.11 22.78
N ALA A 792 54.05 23.28 22.47
CA ALA A 792 54.74 24.56 22.55
C ALA A 792 55.12 24.96 23.99
N LEU A 793 54.40 24.44 25.00
CA LEU A 793 54.75 24.56 26.42
C LEU A 793 55.79 23.52 26.89
N GLY A 794 56.22 22.60 26.01
CA GLY A 794 57.16 21.52 26.34
C GLY A 794 56.51 20.27 26.96
N ILE A 795 55.18 20.16 26.90
CA ILE A 795 54.44 18.99 27.41
C ILE A 795 54.54 17.84 26.42
N ASP A 796 54.86 16.64 26.92
CA ASP A 796 54.92 15.41 26.14
C ASP A 796 53.51 14.87 25.90
N VAL A 797 52.94 15.20 24.72
CA VAL A 797 51.62 14.75 24.28
C VAL A 797 51.67 14.13 22.88
N GLU A 798 51.13 12.91 22.75
CA GLU A 798 50.89 12.30 21.44
C GLU A 798 49.60 12.83 20.83
N PHE A 799 49.65 13.22 19.55
CA PHE A 799 48.48 13.62 18.78
C PHE A 799 48.24 12.61 17.67
N TYR A 800 46.99 12.20 17.49
CA TYR A 800 46.56 11.29 16.43
C TYR A 800 45.33 11.83 15.70
N GLU A 801 45.32 11.75 14.39
CA GLU A 801 44.18 12.12 13.56
C GLU A 801 43.67 10.90 12.79
N SER A 802 42.43 10.53 13.03
CA SER A 802 41.72 9.49 12.28
C SER A 802 41.23 10.07 10.96
N GLN A 803 41.87 9.65 9.87
CA GLN A 803 41.60 10.18 8.54
C GLN A 803 40.22 9.77 8.01
N GLY A 804 39.48 10.75 7.48
CA GLY A 804 38.20 10.59 6.82
C GLY A 804 37.04 10.23 7.76
N THR A 805 37.17 10.48 9.07
CA THR A 805 36.12 10.17 10.06
C THR A 805 35.63 11.42 10.77
N HIS A 806 34.35 11.40 11.16
CA HIS A 806 33.68 12.46 11.90
C HIS A 806 33.64 12.17 13.41
N HIS A 807 32.81 12.90 14.15
CA HIS A 807 32.61 12.76 15.59
C HIS A 807 31.73 11.54 15.92
N GLU A 808 32.20 10.36 15.50
CA GLU A 808 31.49 9.09 15.53
C GLU A 808 32.43 7.94 15.95
N TRP A 809 31.84 6.77 16.19
CA TRP A 809 32.51 5.64 16.85
C TRP A 809 33.76 5.11 16.15
N LEU A 810 33.89 5.20 14.82
CA LEU A 810 35.14 4.75 14.17
C LEU A 810 36.35 5.59 14.55
N THR A 811 36.18 6.92 14.71
CA THR A 811 37.25 7.78 15.24
C THR A 811 37.73 7.25 16.58
N TRP A 812 36.80 6.94 17.48
CA TRP A 812 37.11 6.54 18.84
C TRP A 812 37.67 5.11 18.91
N ARG A 813 37.23 4.19 18.05
CA ARG A 813 37.84 2.86 17.86
C ARG A 813 39.31 2.97 17.44
N ARG A 814 39.61 3.82 16.44
CA ARG A 814 40.98 4.05 15.97
C ARG A 814 41.86 4.74 17.01
N CYS A 815 41.32 5.75 17.71
CA CYS A 815 42.01 6.38 18.83
C CYS A 815 42.33 5.39 19.95
N PHE A 816 41.36 4.53 20.31
CA PHE A 816 41.54 3.51 21.32
C PHE A 816 42.60 2.49 20.92
N ARG A 817 42.56 1.98 19.67
CA ARG A 817 43.61 1.11 19.09
C ARG A 817 44.99 1.74 19.19
N ARG A 818 45.11 3.04 18.93
CA ARG A 818 46.39 3.76 18.99
C ARG A 818 46.87 3.98 20.43
N PHE A 819 45.95 4.24 21.35
CA PHE A 819 46.25 4.61 22.74
C PHE A 819 46.70 3.43 23.60
N VAL A 820 45.95 2.32 23.60
CA VAL A 820 46.17 1.23 24.57
C VAL A 820 47.53 0.53 24.49
N PRO A 821 48.22 0.42 23.33
CA PRO A 821 49.56 -0.16 23.27
C PRO A 821 50.63 0.63 24.07
N HIS A 822 50.37 1.87 24.46
CA HIS A 822 51.33 2.69 25.22
C HIS A 822 51.11 2.65 26.74
N LEU A 823 50.06 1.97 27.20
CA LEU A 823 49.72 1.93 28.62
C LEU A 823 50.56 0.92 29.39
N PHE A 824 50.92 1.30 30.61
CA PHE A 824 51.57 0.43 31.62
C PHE A 824 52.89 -0.20 31.16
N LYS A 825 53.59 0.51 30.26
CA LYS A 825 54.97 0.22 29.85
C LYS A 825 55.97 1.11 30.61
#